data_AF-A0A8J4FGQ0-F1
#
_entry.id   AF-A0A8J4FGQ0-F1
#
_cell.length_a   1.000
_cell.length_b   1.000
_cell.length_c   1.000
_cell.angle_alpha   90.00
_cell.angle_beta   90.00
_cell.angle_gamma   90.00
#
_symmetry.space_group_name_H-M   'P 1'
#
loop_
_entity.id
_entity.type
_entity.pdbx_description
1 polymer ?
#
loop_
_entity_poly.entity_id
_entity_poly.type
_entity_poly.pdbx_seq_one_letter_code
_entity_poly.pdbx_strand_id
1 'polypeptide(L)'
;MSFATRPEALATKAGRRAFARSTETLRSHLLGVPKRPCRVTAKFSAKQLTENLASELVAKLPKAALASLLSLSTAGVSSAADFFTPPPDSNTATINQTQQSVQFGGSAPLAAPEVRSEYQLPEGNQWRYSDFVKAVEAGKVERVRFSKDGSQLQLTAVDGRRATVVLPNDPDLVDILAKNGVDISVSEGDQQGNYVALLGNILFPLIAFGGLFFLFRRSQNGGAGGPMGPMGGAMDFGRSKSKFQEVPETGVVFDDVAGCDGAKLELQEVVDFLKNPDKYTALGAKIPKGCLLVGPPGTGKTLLAKAVAGEAGVPFFSCAASEFVEVFVGVGASRVRDLFEKAKAKAPCIIFIDEIDAVGRQRGAGMGGGNDEREQTINQLLTEMDGFEGNTGVIVLAATNRPDVLDQALLRPGRFDRQVTVDRPDVQGRVAILKVHSRGKALGKDVDLEKIARRTPGFTGADLQNLMNEAAILAARRNLKEISKEEIADALERIIAGPEKKGAVMSEKKRRLVAYHEAGHALVGALMPEYDPVTKISIVPRGAAGGLTFFAPSEERLESGLYSRTYLENQMAVALGGRIAEELIFGEDDITTGASGDFQQVTRIARLMVTQLGLSKKLGQVAWSQSGGAQFLGASAAQPADFSQATADEIDNEVKELVERAYRRAKDLVVSNIDVLHKVAAVLIEKENIDGDEFQQIVLASQAQQYLKKDAPGVSIPYQAA
;
A
#
# COMPACT_ATOMS: atom_id res chain seq x y z
N MET A 1 -48.80 -54.08 11.20
CA MET A 1 -48.29 -55.43 11.51
C MET A 1 -46.77 -55.30 11.64
N SER A 2 -46.23 -54.83 12.77
CA SER A 2 -45.98 -55.50 14.06
C SER A 2 -44.83 -56.53 14.05
N PHE A 3 -43.92 -56.32 15.03
CA PHE A 3 -42.78 -57.11 15.53
C PHE A 3 -41.49 -57.05 14.70
N ALA A 4 -40.45 -56.31 15.10
CA ALA A 4 -39.59 -56.44 16.29
C ALA A 4 -38.77 -57.73 16.30
N THR A 5 -37.44 -57.61 16.16
CA THR A 5 -36.40 -58.36 16.91
C THR A 5 -35.00 -57.89 16.47
N ARG A 6 -34.33 -57.13 17.34
CA ARG A 6 -32.90 -57.32 17.61
C ARG A 6 -32.83 -58.35 18.75
N PRO A 7 -31.83 -59.26 18.80
CA PRO A 7 -30.51 -58.87 19.30
C PRO A 7 -29.30 -59.59 18.67
N GLU A 8 -28.15 -58.93 18.81
CA GLU A 8 -26.80 -59.49 19.03
C GLU A 8 -26.45 -60.89 18.50
N ALA A 9 -25.71 -60.94 17.38
CA ALA A 9 -24.50 -61.77 17.24
C ALA A 9 -23.89 -61.54 15.86
N LEU A 10 -22.77 -60.78 15.81
CA LEU A 10 -21.56 -61.06 15.03
C LEU A 10 -20.65 -59.82 15.08
N ALA A 11 -20.32 -59.45 16.33
CA ALA A 11 -19.06 -58.80 16.67
C ALA A 11 -17.92 -59.82 16.49
N THR A 12 -17.65 -60.23 15.25
CA THR A 12 -16.49 -61.06 14.95
C THR A 12 -15.66 -60.45 13.84
N LYS A 13 -14.34 -60.49 14.04
CA LYS A 13 -13.29 -60.03 13.10
C LYS A 13 -13.41 -60.66 11.70
N ALA A 14 -14.20 -61.73 11.56
CA ALA A 14 -14.45 -62.45 10.32
C ALA A 14 -15.42 -61.71 9.38
N GLY A 15 -16.50 -61.11 9.89
CA GLY A 15 -17.49 -60.40 9.04
C GLY A 15 -16.91 -59.13 8.38
N ARG A 16 -16.07 -58.38 9.12
CA ARG A 16 -15.39 -57.19 8.57
C ARG A 16 -14.32 -57.53 7.52
N ARG A 17 -13.75 -58.74 7.55
CA ARG A 17 -12.77 -59.21 6.55
C ARG A 17 -13.42 -59.65 5.23
N ALA A 18 -14.67 -60.09 5.25
CA ALA A 18 -15.39 -60.47 4.03
C ALA A 18 -15.77 -59.24 3.18
N PHE A 19 -16.20 -58.15 3.81
CA PHE A 19 -16.58 -56.92 3.09
C PHE A 19 -15.37 -56.17 2.50
N ALA A 20 -14.25 -56.09 3.25
CA ALA A 20 -13.01 -55.46 2.77
C ALA A 20 -12.35 -56.20 1.59
N ARG A 21 -12.51 -57.53 1.52
CA ARG A 21 -11.98 -58.33 0.40
C ARG A 21 -12.80 -58.15 -0.89
N SER A 22 -14.10 -57.89 -0.79
CA SER A 22 -14.94 -57.63 -1.97
C SER A 22 -14.57 -56.29 -2.64
N THR A 23 -14.30 -55.26 -1.84
CA THR A 23 -13.93 -53.93 -2.35
C THR A 23 -12.51 -53.85 -2.92
N GLU A 24 -11.55 -54.62 -2.40
CA GLU A 24 -10.18 -54.66 -2.96
C GLU A 24 -10.10 -55.40 -4.29
N THR A 25 -10.99 -56.36 -4.53
CA THR A 25 -11.00 -57.15 -5.78
C THR A 25 -11.52 -56.34 -6.97
N LEU A 26 -12.50 -55.45 -6.73
CA LEU A 26 -12.97 -54.45 -7.69
C LEU A 26 -11.90 -53.40 -8.03
N ARG A 27 -11.11 -52.99 -7.04
CA ARG A 27 -10.05 -51.98 -7.21
C ARG A 27 -8.84 -52.51 -7.99
N SER A 28 -8.51 -53.80 -7.84
CA SER A 28 -7.39 -54.42 -8.58
C SER A 28 -7.70 -54.70 -10.05
N HIS A 29 -8.97 -54.85 -10.43
CA HIS A 29 -9.33 -55.09 -11.84
C HIS A 29 -9.38 -53.80 -12.67
N LEU A 30 -9.61 -52.65 -12.03
CA LEU A 30 -9.66 -51.33 -12.67
C LEU A 30 -8.30 -50.62 -12.77
N LEU A 31 -7.32 -50.97 -11.92
CA LEU A 31 -6.08 -50.18 -11.77
C LEU A 31 -4.76 -50.95 -11.96
N GLY A 32 -4.79 -52.26 -12.25
CA GLY A 32 -3.63 -52.98 -12.79
C GLY A 32 -2.34 -52.96 -11.95
N VAL A 33 -2.42 -53.03 -10.61
CA VAL A 33 -1.23 -53.10 -9.72
C VAL A 33 -1.18 -54.45 -8.97
N PRO A 34 -0.02 -55.15 -8.92
CA PRO A 34 0.10 -56.46 -8.25
C PRO A 34 0.23 -56.37 -6.72
N LYS A 35 -0.38 -57.35 -6.03
CA LYS A 35 -0.47 -57.49 -4.56
C LYS A 35 0.88 -57.82 -3.90
N ARG A 36 1.20 -57.21 -2.74
CA ARG A 36 2.24 -57.68 -1.80
C ARG A 36 1.64 -58.08 -0.44
N PRO A 37 2.18 -59.11 0.24
CA PRO A 37 1.58 -59.72 1.42
C PRO A 37 1.95 -59.01 2.73
N CYS A 38 1.10 -59.15 3.74
CA CYS A 38 1.25 -58.56 5.07
C CYS A 38 1.40 -59.67 6.13
N ARG A 39 2.43 -59.60 7.00
CA ARG A 39 2.41 -60.22 8.33
C ARG A 39 3.39 -59.57 9.33
N VAL A 40 2.77 -59.09 10.43
CA VAL A 40 3.08 -59.27 11.87
C VAL A 40 4.30 -58.57 12.50
N THR A 41 3.96 -57.98 13.65
CA THR A 41 4.64 -57.14 14.62
C THR A 41 5.89 -57.73 15.30
N ALA A 42 6.94 -56.92 15.44
CA ALA A 42 7.94 -57.01 16.51
C ALA A 42 8.46 -55.59 16.86
N LYS A 43 8.56 -55.28 18.16
CA LYS A 43 9.13 -54.03 18.68
C LYS A 43 10.61 -53.93 18.29
N PHE A 44 11.01 -52.84 17.63
CA PHE A 44 12.42 -52.49 17.43
C PHE A 44 12.67 -51.03 17.82
N SER A 45 13.74 -50.84 18.58
CA SER A 45 14.23 -49.57 19.14
C SER A 45 14.79 -48.66 18.04
N ALA A 46 14.43 -47.37 18.08
CA ALA A 46 14.81 -46.34 17.11
C ALA A 46 16.33 -46.05 17.00
N LYS A 47 17.18 -46.71 17.80
CA LYS A 47 18.65 -46.57 17.72
C LYS A 47 19.32 -47.46 16.67
N GLN A 48 18.67 -48.51 16.16
CA GLN A 48 19.28 -49.44 15.18
C GLN A 48 18.98 -49.09 13.70
N LEU A 49 18.08 -48.14 13.44
CA LEU A 49 17.74 -47.71 12.08
C LEU A 49 18.71 -46.64 11.54
N THR A 50 19.39 -45.90 12.40
CA THR A 50 20.33 -44.84 11.99
C THR A 50 21.71 -45.38 11.58
N GLU A 51 22.14 -46.53 12.11
CA GLU A 51 23.46 -47.11 11.79
C GLU A 51 23.49 -47.86 10.45
N ASN A 52 22.35 -48.38 9.98
CA ASN A 52 22.28 -49.09 8.69
C ASN A 52 22.01 -48.18 7.48
N LEU A 53 21.45 -46.98 7.69
CA LEU A 53 21.30 -45.98 6.62
C LEU A 53 22.62 -45.26 6.31
N ALA A 54 23.49 -45.08 7.31
CA ALA A 54 24.81 -44.48 7.14
C ALA A 54 25.78 -45.41 6.38
N SER A 55 25.65 -46.73 6.52
CA SER A 55 26.52 -47.70 5.82
C SER A 55 26.08 -47.98 4.38
N GLU A 56 24.79 -47.87 4.04
CA GLU A 56 24.30 -48.01 2.65
C GLU A 56 24.55 -46.77 1.76
N LEU A 57 24.60 -45.56 2.33
CA LEU A 57 24.86 -44.32 1.59
C LEU A 57 26.35 -44.16 1.17
N VAL A 58 27.28 -44.74 1.94
CA VAL A 58 28.72 -44.71 1.62
C VAL A 58 29.09 -45.67 0.48
N ALA A 59 28.27 -46.68 0.20
CA ALA A 59 28.53 -47.68 -0.85
C ALA A 59 28.11 -47.23 -2.27
N LYS A 60 27.41 -46.09 -2.42
CA LYS A 60 26.83 -45.64 -3.70
C LYS A 60 27.37 -44.30 -4.24
N LEU A 61 28.51 -43.81 -3.74
CA LEU A 61 29.14 -42.60 -4.28
C LEU A 61 30.32 -42.93 -5.21
N PRO A 62 30.38 -42.37 -6.44
CA PRO A 62 31.48 -42.58 -7.36
C PRO A 62 32.76 -41.90 -6.85
N LYS A 63 33.91 -42.57 -7.00
CA LYS A 63 35.23 -42.21 -6.44
C LYS A 63 35.82 -40.85 -6.89
N ALA A 64 35.16 -40.11 -7.78
CA ALA A 64 35.57 -38.76 -8.18
C ALA A 64 35.02 -37.64 -7.27
N ALA A 65 34.00 -37.90 -6.44
CA ALA A 65 33.39 -36.90 -5.55
C ALA A 65 33.99 -36.87 -4.12
N LEU A 66 34.89 -37.81 -3.79
CA LEU A 66 35.54 -37.90 -2.47
C LEU A 66 36.91 -37.20 -2.41
N ALA A 67 37.47 -36.76 -3.54
CA ALA A 67 38.75 -36.07 -3.59
C ALA A 67 38.65 -34.54 -3.43
N SER A 68 37.46 -33.96 -3.55
CA SER A 68 37.22 -32.50 -3.44
C SER A 68 36.77 -32.03 -2.06
N LEU A 69 36.53 -32.94 -1.11
CA LEU A 69 36.05 -32.63 0.24
C LEU A 69 37.12 -32.78 1.34
N LEU A 70 38.34 -33.16 0.99
CA LEU A 70 39.45 -33.44 1.92
C LEU A 70 40.63 -32.45 1.81
N SER A 71 40.47 -31.35 1.08
CA SER A 71 41.56 -30.39 0.83
C SER A 71 41.28 -28.94 1.24
N LEU A 72 40.41 -28.68 2.23
CA LEU A 72 40.34 -27.37 2.89
C LEU A 72 40.16 -27.51 4.40
N SER A 73 41.21 -27.95 5.08
CA SER A 73 41.41 -27.60 6.48
C SER A 73 42.91 -27.45 6.76
N THR A 74 43.28 -26.28 7.28
CA THR A 74 44.55 -25.87 7.91
C THR A 74 45.52 -25.00 7.09
N ALA A 75 45.88 -23.87 7.73
CA ALA A 75 47.06 -22.99 7.59
C ALA A 75 47.06 -21.82 6.57
N GLY A 76 46.69 -20.62 7.05
CA GLY A 76 47.65 -19.56 7.45
C GLY A 76 48.58 -18.86 6.43
N VAL A 77 48.25 -17.59 6.14
CA VAL A 77 49.10 -16.38 5.92
C VAL A 77 50.19 -16.36 4.82
N SER A 78 49.96 -15.53 3.79
CA SER A 78 50.80 -14.41 3.29
C SER A 78 51.00 -14.34 1.76
N SER A 79 50.89 -13.10 1.23
CA SER A 79 51.42 -12.57 -0.05
C SER A 79 50.76 -13.04 -1.36
N ALA A 80 49.90 -12.20 -1.98
CA ALA A 80 50.18 -11.37 -3.19
C ALA A 80 50.33 -12.20 -4.50
N ALA A 81 49.72 -11.91 -5.64
CA ALA A 81 49.00 -10.76 -6.17
C ALA A 81 48.12 -11.21 -7.37
N ASP A 82 47.26 -10.29 -7.80
CA ASP A 82 46.68 -10.13 -9.14
C ASP A 82 45.36 -10.83 -9.53
N PHE A 83 44.51 -9.98 -10.13
CA PHE A 83 43.22 -10.18 -10.81
C PHE A 83 41.94 -10.12 -9.97
N PHE A 84 41.38 -8.91 -9.80
CA PHE A 84 40.20 -8.47 -10.58
C PHE A 84 39.86 -7.00 -10.28
N THR A 85 39.77 -6.17 -11.32
CA THR A 85 39.19 -4.82 -11.30
C THR A 85 37.79 -4.82 -11.94
N PRO A 86 36.89 -3.91 -11.53
CA PRO A 86 35.48 -3.92 -11.92
C PRO A 86 35.21 -3.00 -13.13
N PRO A 87 33.99 -3.04 -13.69
CA PRO A 87 33.42 -1.81 -14.22
C PRO A 87 32.06 -1.42 -13.59
N PRO A 88 31.70 -0.12 -13.69
CA PRO A 88 30.58 0.50 -12.98
C PRO A 88 29.34 0.80 -13.87
N ASP A 89 28.23 0.95 -13.15
CA ASP A 89 27.00 1.77 -13.31
C ASP A 89 26.72 2.59 -14.60
N SER A 90 25.45 2.57 -15.07
CA SER A 90 24.47 3.66 -14.81
C SER A 90 23.18 3.60 -15.67
N ASN A 91 22.05 3.61 -14.96
CA ASN A 91 20.86 4.47 -15.06
C ASN A 91 20.00 4.69 -16.34
N THR A 92 18.70 4.45 -16.09
CA THR A 92 17.49 5.25 -16.40
C THR A 92 16.93 5.33 -17.82
N ALA A 93 15.79 4.65 -18.00
CA ALA A 93 14.78 4.94 -19.01
C ALA A 93 13.67 5.84 -18.42
N THR A 94 13.41 6.94 -19.10
CA THR A 94 12.29 7.86 -18.87
C THR A 94 11.08 7.39 -19.66
N ILE A 95 9.96 7.07 -19.00
CA ILE A 95 8.67 6.80 -19.66
C ILE A 95 7.89 8.11 -19.71
N ASN A 96 7.64 8.61 -20.92
CA ASN A 96 6.65 9.66 -21.18
C ASN A 96 5.46 9.07 -21.95
N GLN A 97 4.27 9.39 -21.45
CA GLN A 97 2.96 9.05 -21.99
C GLN A 97 2.72 9.71 -23.37
N THR A 98 1.99 9.04 -24.27
CA THR A 98 1.06 9.77 -25.15
C THR A 98 -0.11 8.89 -25.56
N GLN A 99 -1.28 9.53 -25.50
CA GLN A 99 -2.64 9.00 -25.67
C GLN A 99 -2.88 8.49 -27.10
N GLN A 100 -3.62 7.38 -27.23
CA GLN A 100 -4.25 6.99 -28.50
C GLN A 100 -5.76 6.93 -28.34
N SER A 101 -6.44 7.80 -29.08
CA SER A 101 -7.87 7.80 -29.33
C SER A 101 -8.27 6.60 -30.21
N VAL A 102 -9.27 5.84 -29.76
CA VAL A 102 -9.93 4.78 -30.54
C VAL A 102 -11.00 5.40 -31.43
N GLN A 103 -10.98 5.11 -32.72
CA GLN A 103 -12.08 5.36 -33.65
C GLN A 103 -12.54 4.05 -34.28
N PHE A 104 -13.84 3.81 -34.19
CA PHE A 104 -14.57 2.64 -34.69
C PHE A 104 -14.98 2.78 -36.16
N GLY A 105 -15.04 1.64 -36.85
CA GLY A 105 -15.80 1.44 -38.10
C GLY A 105 -15.12 0.35 -38.93
N GLY A 106 -15.75 -0.68 -39.48
CA GLY A 106 -17.13 -1.11 -39.54
C GLY A 106 -17.15 -2.33 -40.47
N SER A 107 -17.94 -3.35 -40.12
CA SER A 107 -18.55 -4.41 -40.95
C SER A 107 -17.94 -4.74 -42.33
N ALA A 108 -17.46 -5.98 -42.44
CA ALA A 108 -17.19 -6.68 -43.70
C ALA A 108 -18.44 -6.90 -44.57
N PRO A 109 -18.26 -7.34 -45.83
CA PRO A 109 -18.85 -8.62 -46.17
C PRO A 109 -17.88 -9.60 -46.82
N LEU A 110 -18.15 -10.88 -46.55
CA LEU A 110 -17.50 -12.06 -47.10
C LEU A 110 -17.70 -12.16 -48.63
N ALA A 111 -16.61 -12.35 -49.37
CA ALA A 111 -16.62 -12.92 -50.71
C ALA A 111 -15.73 -14.18 -50.72
N ALA A 112 -16.24 -15.26 -51.32
CA ALA A 112 -15.61 -16.57 -51.41
C ALA A 112 -14.31 -16.55 -52.24
N PRO A 113 -13.37 -17.49 -52.01
CA PRO A 113 -12.06 -17.43 -52.63
C PRO A 113 -12.10 -18.05 -54.03
N GLU A 114 -11.46 -17.41 -55.00
CA GLU A 114 -11.03 -18.08 -56.22
C GLU A 114 -9.60 -17.71 -56.60
N VAL A 115 -8.98 -18.70 -57.24
CA VAL A 115 -7.75 -18.68 -58.06
C VAL A 115 -6.42 -18.80 -57.31
N ARG A 116 -5.71 -19.89 -57.64
CA ARG A 116 -4.27 -20.08 -57.43
C ARG A 116 -3.52 -18.90 -58.06
N SER A 117 -3.09 -17.94 -57.25
CA SER A 117 -2.19 -16.88 -57.67
C SER A 117 -0.75 -17.26 -57.30
N GLU A 118 0.15 -17.21 -58.28
CA GLU A 118 1.58 -17.09 -58.05
C GLU A 118 1.86 -16.20 -56.84
N TYR A 119 2.58 -16.71 -55.85
CA TYR A 119 2.95 -15.93 -54.67
C TYR A 119 3.79 -14.72 -55.12
N GLN A 120 3.22 -13.52 -55.09
CA GLN A 120 3.94 -12.28 -55.41
C GLN A 120 4.77 -11.87 -54.20
N LEU A 121 6.02 -11.50 -54.44
CA LEU A 121 6.90 -11.02 -53.38
C LEU A 121 6.37 -9.67 -52.85
N PRO A 122 6.36 -9.44 -51.53
CA PRO A 122 5.86 -8.21 -50.95
C PRO A 122 6.67 -6.98 -51.40
N GLU A 123 5.98 -5.87 -51.64
CA GLU A 123 6.61 -4.59 -52.03
C GLU A 123 7.11 -3.83 -50.79
N GLY A 124 8.38 -3.38 -50.83
CA GLY A 124 8.99 -2.57 -49.78
C GLY A 124 10.36 -3.09 -49.31
N ASN A 125 11.14 -2.20 -48.70
CA ASN A 125 12.49 -2.51 -48.20
C ASN A 125 12.51 -3.26 -46.86
N GLN A 126 11.34 -3.45 -46.23
CA GLN A 126 11.20 -4.15 -44.97
C GLN A 126 10.09 -5.20 -45.06
N TRP A 127 10.41 -6.46 -44.77
CA TRP A 127 9.48 -7.58 -44.89
C TRP A 127 9.11 -8.13 -43.50
N ARG A 128 7.88 -8.61 -43.36
CA ARG A 128 7.44 -9.30 -42.14
C ARG A 128 8.03 -10.70 -42.11
N TYR A 129 8.31 -11.21 -40.90
CA TYR A 129 8.89 -12.54 -40.70
C TYR A 129 8.05 -13.67 -41.33
N SER A 130 6.72 -13.63 -41.19
CA SER A 130 5.82 -14.62 -41.79
C SER A 130 5.87 -14.66 -43.32
N ASP A 131 6.05 -13.50 -43.95
CA ASP A 131 6.06 -13.39 -45.41
C ASP A 131 7.42 -13.79 -45.98
N PHE A 132 8.47 -13.60 -45.19
CA PHE A 132 9.81 -14.11 -45.46
C PHE A 132 9.85 -15.64 -45.44
N VAL A 133 9.32 -16.30 -44.40
CA VAL A 133 9.31 -17.77 -44.31
C VAL A 133 8.56 -18.38 -45.49
N LYS A 134 7.38 -17.83 -45.86
CA LYS A 134 6.64 -18.24 -47.05
C LYS A 134 7.42 -18.03 -48.35
N ALA A 135 8.17 -16.93 -48.46
CA ALA A 135 9.01 -16.66 -49.64
C ALA A 135 10.19 -17.64 -49.77
N VAL A 136 10.73 -18.09 -48.63
CA VAL A 136 11.80 -19.11 -48.56
C VAL A 136 11.25 -20.49 -48.95
N GLU A 137 10.09 -20.89 -48.40
CA GLU A 137 9.43 -22.16 -48.78
C GLU A 137 9.01 -22.19 -50.26
N ALA A 138 8.66 -21.03 -50.83
CA ALA A 138 8.36 -20.88 -52.23
C ALA A 138 9.61 -20.82 -53.14
N GLY A 139 10.83 -20.91 -52.59
CA GLY A 139 12.09 -20.91 -53.33
C GLY A 139 12.46 -19.59 -54.00
N LYS A 140 11.90 -18.46 -53.53
CA LYS A 140 12.09 -17.13 -54.15
C LYS A 140 13.18 -16.28 -53.49
N VAL A 141 13.90 -16.84 -52.51
CA VAL A 141 15.02 -16.19 -51.81
C VAL A 141 16.31 -16.87 -52.20
N GLU A 142 17.28 -16.10 -52.70
CA GLU A 142 18.57 -16.62 -53.18
C GLU A 142 19.61 -16.58 -52.05
N ARG A 143 19.73 -15.45 -51.36
CA ARG A 143 20.77 -15.22 -50.35
C ARG A 143 20.22 -14.50 -49.13
N VAL A 144 20.70 -14.87 -47.97
CA VAL A 144 20.33 -14.32 -46.68
C VAL A 144 21.59 -13.89 -45.92
N ARG A 145 21.58 -12.66 -45.39
CA ARG A 145 22.66 -12.07 -44.60
C ARG A 145 22.22 -11.75 -43.19
N PHE A 146 22.78 -12.42 -42.19
CA PHE A 146 22.49 -12.13 -40.79
C PHE A 146 23.36 -10.98 -40.26
N SER A 147 22.74 -10.08 -39.50
CA SER A 147 23.44 -9.04 -38.72
C SER A 147 24.10 -9.65 -37.47
N LYS A 148 25.15 -9.01 -36.96
CA LYS A 148 25.97 -9.49 -35.82
C LYS A 148 25.15 -9.75 -34.55
N ASP A 149 24.09 -8.99 -34.34
CA ASP A 149 23.23 -9.10 -33.14
C ASP A 149 22.13 -10.17 -33.29
N GLY A 150 22.04 -10.85 -34.44
CA GLY A 150 21.03 -11.89 -34.73
C GLY A 150 19.58 -11.37 -34.83
N SER A 151 19.35 -10.08 -34.56
CA SER A 151 18.03 -9.45 -34.52
C SER A 151 17.48 -9.05 -35.89
N GLN A 152 18.36 -8.94 -36.89
CA GLN A 152 17.99 -8.49 -38.24
C GLN A 152 18.70 -9.31 -39.31
N LEU A 153 18.01 -9.45 -40.43
CA LEU A 153 18.44 -10.21 -41.59
C LEU A 153 18.17 -9.42 -42.86
N GLN A 154 19.14 -9.36 -43.75
CA GLN A 154 18.97 -8.83 -45.11
C GLN A 154 18.85 -9.99 -46.09
N LEU A 155 17.72 -10.09 -46.77
CA LEU A 155 17.50 -11.06 -47.83
C LEU A 155 17.77 -10.43 -49.20
N THR A 156 18.22 -11.27 -50.13
CA THR A 156 18.27 -10.99 -51.57
C THR A 156 17.36 -12.02 -52.25
N ALA A 157 16.27 -11.54 -52.84
CA ALA A 157 15.34 -12.37 -53.60
C ALA A 157 15.93 -12.74 -54.97
N VAL A 158 15.40 -13.79 -55.60
CA VAL A 158 15.81 -14.24 -56.95
C VAL A 158 15.60 -13.14 -58.01
N ASP A 159 14.68 -12.19 -57.78
CA ASP A 159 14.45 -11.00 -58.61
C ASP A 159 15.47 -9.86 -58.36
N GLY A 160 16.54 -10.11 -57.58
CA GLY A 160 17.59 -9.13 -57.24
C GLY A 160 17.20 -8.08 -56.19
N ARG A 161 15.95 -8.08 -55.72
CA ARG A 161 15.47 -7.17 -54.67
C ARG A 161 16.08 -7.49 -53.31
N ARG A 162 16.46 -6.45 -52.57
CA ARG A 162 16.96 -6.57 -51.20
C ARG A 162 15.94 -6.04 -50.21
N ALA A 163 15.67 -6.79 -49.15
CA ALA A 163 14.79 -6.37 -48.07
C ALA A 163 15.35 -6.77 -46.71
N THR A 164 14.97 -6.04 -45.66
CA THR A 164 15.38 -6.31 -44.28
C THR A 164 14.21 -6.92 -43.51
N VAL A 165 14.46 -7.98 -42.76
CA VAL A 165 13.50 -8.67 -41.89
C VAL A 165 14.02 -8.60 -40.45
N VAL A 166 13.14 -8.23 -39.52
CA VAL A 166 13.42 -8.30 -38.09
C VAL A 166 13.04 -9.70 -37.61
N LEU A 167 13.97 -10.37 -36.93
CA LEU A 167 13.85 -11.77 -36.56
C LEU A 167 13.34 -11.92 -35.11
N PRO A 168 12.27 -12.72 -34.87
CA PRO A 168 12.04 -13.30 -33.56
C PRO A 168 13.10 -14.39 -33.31
N ASN A 169 13.44 -14.64 -32.04
CA ASN A 169 14.46 -15.62 -31.67
C ASN A 169 13.96 -17.05 -31.90
N ASP A 170 14.07 -17.53 -33.14
CA ASP A 170 13.56 -18.81 -33.60
C ASP A 170 14.72 -19.74 -34.02
N PRO A 171 14.97 -20.84 -33.29
CA PRO A 171 16.07 -21.77 -33.57
C PRO A 171 15.87 -22.60 -34.85
N ASP A 172 14.63 -22.79 -35.32
CA ASP A 172 14.32 -23.67 -36.45
C ASP A 172 14.54 -23.00 -37.82
N LEU A 173 14.76 -21.68 -37.85
CA LEU A 173 14.87 -20.90 -39.08
C LEU A 173 16.09 -21.28 -39.93
N VAL A 174 17.21 -21.60 -39.29
CA VAL A 174 18.44 -21.99 -40.00
C VAL A 174 18.23 -23.30 -40.75
N ASP A 175 17.48 -24.23 -40.17
CA ASP A 175 17.14 -25.51 -40.79
C ASP A 175 16.18 -25.35 -41.97
N ILE A 176 15.22 -24.43 -41.87
CA ILE A 176 14.28 -24.09 -42.96
C ILE A 176 15.04 -23.48 -44.15
N LEU A 177 16.01 -22.60 -43.89
CA LEU A 177 16.83 -21.98 -44.93
C LEU A 177 17.76 -23.00 -45.62
N ALA A 178 18.37 -23.90 -44.83
CA ALA A 178 19.25 -24.94 -45.36
C ALA A 178 18.49 -25.96 -46.23
N LYS A 179 17.28 -26.36 -45.83
CA LYS A 179 16.43 -27.30 -46.60
C LYS A 179 16.00 -26.74 -47.96
N ASN A 180 15.84 -25.42 -48.06
CA ASN A 180 15.42 -24.75 -49.29
C ASN A 180 16.61 -24.21 -50.13
N GLY A 181 17.86 -24.55 -49.76
CA GLY A 181 19.04 -24.26 -50.56
C GLY A 181 19.43 -22.77 -50.63
N VAL A 182 19.06 -21.98 -49.62
CA VAL A 182 19.37 -20.54 -49.55
C VAL A 182 20.81 -20.33 -49.09
N ASP A 183 21.55 -19.44 -49.76
CA ASP A 183 22.94 -19.10 -49.40
C ASP A 183 22.98 -18.24 -48.13
N ILE A 184 23.53 -18.77 -47.04
CA ILE A 184 23.59 -18.11 -45.72
C ILE A 184 24.98 -17.49 -45.54
N SER A 185 25.04 -16.16 -45.43
CA SER A 185 26.26 -15.44 -45.08
C SER A 185 26.06 -14.61 -43.82
N VAL A 186 27.07 -14.50 -42.98
CA VAL A 186 27.08 -13.59 -41.82
C VAL A 186 27.98 -12.42 -42.21
N SER A 187 27.46 -11.19 -42.20
CA SER A 187 28.30 -10.05 -42.55
C SER A 187 29.21 -9.69 -41.38
N GLU A 188 30.52 -9.91 -41.53
CA GLU A 188 31.51 -9.14 -40.77
C GLU A 188 31.36 -7.68 -41.20
N GLY A 189 31.12 -6.78 -40.23
CA GLY A 189 30.69 -5.41 -40.50
C GLY A 189 31.57 -4.71 -41.54
N ASP A 190 30.90 -4.08 -42.51
CA ASP A 190 31.54 -3.25 -43.52
C ASP A 190 32.23 -2.08 -42.80
N GLN A 191 33.55 -2.18 -42.61
CA GLN A 191 34.39 -1.09 -42.13
C GLN A 191 34.59 -0.07 -43.28
N GLN A 192 33.49 0.55 -43.72
CA GLN A 192 33.60 1.77 -44.51
C GLN A 192 34.04 2.90 -43.58
N GLY A 193 35.27 3.36 -43.82
CA GLY A 193 36.03 4.29 -42.99
C GLY A 193 35.21 5.50 -42.55
N ASN A 194 35.01 5.59 -41.24
CA ASN A 194 34.24 6.63 -40.57
C ASN A 194 35.00 7.97 -40.46
N TYR A 195 35.78 8.34 -41.49
CA TYR A 195 36.57 9.57 -41.50
C TYR A 195 35.71 10.84 -41.50
N VAL A 196 34.50 10.76 -42.07
CA VAL A 196 33.54 11.88 -42.11
C VAL A 196 32.88 12.10 -40.74
N ALA A 197 32.57 11.05 -40.00
CA ALA A 197 32.03 11.16 -38.63
C ALA A 197 33.10 11.60 -37.62
N LEU A 198 34.36 11.18 -37.82
CA LEU A 198 35.48 11.56 -36.98
C LEU A 198 35.87 13.04 -37.18
N LEU A 199 35.80 13.55 -38.41
CA LEU A 199 35.93 14.99 -38.68
C LEU A 199 34.77 15.78 -38.06
N GLY A 200 33.52 15.33 -38.18
CA GLY A 200 32.36 16.01 -37.60
C GLY A 200 32.40 16.12 -36.07
N ASN A 201 32.77 15.02 -35.39
CA ASN A 201 32.81 14.97 -33.93
C ASN A 201 34.02 15.67 -33.29
N ILE A 202 35.12 15.89 -34.03
CA ILE A 202 36.30 16.58 -33.51
C ILE A 202 36.32 18.06 -33.91
N LEU A 203 35.81 18.39 -35.11
CA LEU A 203 35.80 19.76 -35.62
C LEU A 203 34.76 20.64 -34.90
N PHE A 204 33.61 20.08 -34.52
CA PHE A 204 32.57 20.83 -33.80
C PHE A 204 33.03 21.28 -32.38
N PRO A 205 33.64 20.41 -31.54
CA PRO A 205 34.23 20.85 -30.28
C PRO A 205 35.39 21.84 -30.47
N LEU A 206 36.28 21.63 -31.45
CA LEU A 206 37.42 22.55 -31.66
C LEU A 206 36.98 23.94 -32.13
N ILE A 207 35.96 24.05 -32.97
CA ILE A 207 35.38 25.33 -33.37
C ILE A 207 34.63 25.97 -32.20
N ALA A 208 33.90 25.19 -31.38
CA ALA A 208 33.24 25.71 -30.19
C ALA A 208 34.24 26.23 -29.14
N PHE A 209 35.32 25.50 -28.87
CA PHE A 209 36.39 25.92 -27.97
C PHE A 209 37.22 27.07 -28.54
N GLY A 210 37.53 27.07 -29.83
CA GLY A 210 38.22 28.17 -30.51
C GLY A 210 37.38 29.45 -30.55
N GLY A 211 36.08 29.32 -30.81
CA GLY A 211 35.11 30.42 -30.78
C GLY A 211 34.94 30.98 -29.37
N LEU A 212 34.84 30.13 -28.36
CA LEU A 212 34.76 30.54 -26.96
C LEU A 212 36.07 31.18 -26.47
N PHE A 213 37.22 30.65 -26.89
CA PHE A 213 38.54 31.23 -26.59
C PHE A 213 38.75 32.60 -27.26
N PHE A 214 38.27 32.77 -28.49
CA PHE A 214 38.32 34.07 -29.18
C PHE A 214 37.32 35.07 -28.59
N LEU A 215 36.15 34.61 -28.12
CA LEU A 215 35.19 35.43 -27.37
C LEU A 215 35.78 35.86 -26.01
N PHE A 216 36.45 34.96 -25.29
CA PHE A 216 37.15 35.24 -24.04
C PHE A 216 38.32 36.22 -24.24
N ARG A 217 39.09 36.08 -25.32
CA ARG A 217 40.22 36.97 -25.62
C ARG A 217 39.76 38.35 -26.12
N ARG A 218 38.60 38.43 -26.79
CA ARG A 218 37.97 39.71 -27.18
C ARG A 218 37.34 40.43 -25.98
N SER A 219 36.91 39.69 -24.96
CA SER A 219 36.39 40.25 -23.71
C SER A 219 37.48 40.82 -22.79
N GLN A 220 38.76 40.54 -23.03
CA GLN A 220 39.85 41.00 -22.15
C GLN A 220 40.43 42.37 -22.55
N ASN A 221 40.12 42.90 -23.74
CA ASN A 221 40.73 44.14 -24.26
C ASN A 221 39.73 45.29 -24.52
N GLY A 222 38.54 45.22 -23.96
CA GLY A 222 37.53 46.28 -24.02
C GLY A 222 36.71 46.30 -22.73
N GLY A 223 36.93 47.32 -21.90
CA GLY A 223 36.31 47.44 -20.58
C GLY A 223 34.79 47.59 -20.61
N ALA A 224 34.22 47.28 -19.44
CA ALA A 224 32.85 47.52 -18.97
C ALA A 224 31.75 46.57 -19.47
N GLY A 225 31.25 45.75 -18.53
CA GLY A 225 29.84 45.36 -18.46
C GLY A 225 29.46 44.00 -19.06
N GLY A 226 29.64 42.92 -18.29
CA GLY A 226 29.06 41.61 -18.59
C GLY A 226 29.37 40.60 -17.48
N PRO A 227 28.38 39.84 -16.96
CA PRO A 227 28.50 39.10 -15.72
C PRO A 227 29.27 37.81 -15.96
N MET A 228 30.59 37.86 -15.83
CA MET A 228 31.48 36.77 -15.42
C MET A 228 32.91 37.34 -15.43
N GLY A 229 33.23 38.09 -14.38
CA GLY A 229 34.60 38.49 -14.08
C GLY A 229 35.43 37.28 -13.59
N PRO A 230 36.75 37.25 -13.84
CA PRO A 230 37.62 36.14 -13.48
C PRO A 230 38.12 36.24 -12.02
N MET A 231 38.31 35.09 -11.38
CA MET A 231 38.92 34.87 -10.06
C MET A 231 38.15 35.38 -8.83
N GLY A 232 37.18 34.56 -8.39
CA GLY A 232 36.64 34.59 -7.03
C GLY A 232 36.02 33.25 -6.65
N GLY A 233 36.72 32.47 -5.82
CA GLY A 233 36.12 31.48 -4.91
C GLY A 233 35.77 30.09 -5.45
N ALA A 234 36.74 29.16 -5.42
CA ALA A 234 36.44 27.71 -5.28
C ALA A 234 35.88 27.34 -3.87
N MET A 235 35.57 28.35 -3.05
CA MET A 235 34.95 28.24 -1.72
C MET A 235 33.42 28.49 -1.73
N ASP A 236 32.81 28.80 -2.88
CA ASP A 236 31.39 29.16 -2.95
C ASP A 236 30.48 28.04 -3.46
N PHE A 237 31.03 26.85 -3.75
CA PHE A 237 30.24 25.66 -4.12
C PHE A 237 29.51 25.02 -2.92
N GLY A 238 29.79 25.48 -1.70
CA GLY A 238 29.19 24.97 -0.46
C GLY A 238 28.14 25.89 0.20
N ARG A 239 28.03 27.16 -0.22
CA ARG A 239 27.00 28.07 0.30
C ARG A 239 25.74 27.91 -0.53
N SER A 240 24.81 27.12 -0.01
CA SER A 240 23.52 26.94 -0.66
C SER A 240 22.78 28.29 -0.68
N LYS A 241 22.33 28.73 -1.86
CA LYS A 241 21.17 29.64 -1.97
C LYS A 241 19.92 28.84 -1.56
N SER A 242 19.87 28.45 -0.29
CA SER A 242 18.79 27.67 0.30
C SER A 242 17.52 28.51 0.33
N LYS A 243 16.45 27.97 -0.24
CA LYS A 243 15.08 28.50 -0.19
C LYS A 243 14.47 28.32 1.21
N PHE A 244 15.21 28.61 2.28
CA PHE A 244 14.61 28.63 3.61
C PHE A 244 13.58 29.78 3.62
N GLN A 245 12.31 29.43 3.75
CA GLN A 245 11.25 30.41 3.85
C GLN A 245 11.28 30.98 5.25
N GLU A 246 11.93 32.13 5.39
CA GLU A 246 11.75 32.98 6.55
C GLU A 246 10.36 33.60 6.46
N VAL A 247 9.51 33.26 7.43
CA VAL A 247 8.19 33.86 7.56
C VAL A 247 8.27 34.79 8.78
N PRO A 248 8.48 36.11 8.57
CA PRO A 248 8.62 37.06 9.66
C PRO A 248 7.34 37.18 10.51
N GLU A 249 6.16 36.93 9.93
CA GLU A 249 4.89 36.80 10.64
C GLU A 249 4.08 35.64 10.06
N THR A 250 3.80 34.62 10.88
CA THR A 250 3.04 33.45 10.42
C THR A 250 1.56 33.74 10.21
N GLY A 251 1.02 34.78 10.88
CA GLY A 251 -0.40 35.17 10.83
C GLY A 251 -1.38 34.15 11.41
N VAL A 252 -0.88 33.07 12.02
CA VAL A 252 -1.66 32.00 12.63
C VAL A 252 -1.42 32.04 14.14
N VAL A 253 -2.50 32.04 14.92
CA VAL A 253 -2.45 32.05 16.40
C VAL A 253 -3.10 30.79 16.97
N PHE A 254 -3.01 30.58 18.29
CA PHE A 254 -3.63 29.41 18.92
C PHE A 254 -5.15 29.33 18.75
N ASP A 255 -5.84 30.45 18.50
CA ASP A 255 -7.28 30.49 18.22
C ASP A 255 -7.67 29.90 16.86
N ASP A 256 -6.71 29.74 15.94
CA ASP A 256 -6.90 29.12 14.62
C ASP A 256 -6.61 27.62 14.63
N VAL A 257 -6.04 27.10 15.72
CA VAL A 257 -5.84 25.67 15.93
C VAL A 257 -6.94 25.18 16.87
N ALA A 258 -7.53 24.01 16.62
CA ALA A 258 -8.57 23.49 17.49
C ALA A 258 -8.44 21.97 17.65
N GLY A 259 -8.99 21.43 18.74
CA GLY A 259 -9.05 19.99 18.99
C GLY A 259 -7.75 19.34 19.46
N CYS A 260 -6.78 20.14 19.94
CA CYS A 260 -5.50 19.67 20.47
C CYS A 260 -5.11 20.40 21.77
N ASP A 261 -6.06 20.52 22.71
CA ASP A 261 -5.90 21.38 23.89
C ASP A 261 -4.78 20.92 24.83
N GLY A 262 -4.56 19.60 24.96
CA GLY A 262 -3.42 19.05 25.70
C GLY A 262 -2.08 19.48 25.10
N ALA A 263 -1.92 19.33 23.78
CA ALA A 263 -0.71 19.74 23.08
C ALA A 263 -0.48 21.26 23.13
N LYS A 264 -1.55 22.07 23.07
CA LYS A 264 -1.47 23.52 23.25
C LYS A 264 -0.97 23.91 24.64
N LEU A 265 -1.45 23.24 25.68
CA LEU A 265 -1.06 23.52 27.05
C LEU A 265 0.44 23.25 27.27
N GLU A 266 0.96 22.15 26.73
CA GLU A 266 2.41 21.86 26.79
C GLU A 266 3.24 22.88 26.01
N LEU A 267 2.77 23.29 24.82
CA LEU A 267 3.46 24.29 24.01
C LEU A 267 3.30 25.72 24.54
N GLN A 268 2.32 25.99 25.41
CA GLN A 268 2.15 27.27 26.07
C GLN A 268 3.36 27.61 26.96
N GLU A 269 4.01 26.61 27.53
CA GLU A 269 5.26 26.79 28.28
C GLU A 269 6.39 27.28 27.36
N VAL A 270 6.48 26.71 26.15
CA VAL A 270 7.46 27.12 25.13
C VAL A 270 7.22 28.56 24.69
N VAL A 271 5.94 28.95 24.55
CA VAL A 271 5.55 30.33 24.22
C VAL A 271 5.87 31.30 25.36
N ASP A 272 5.52 30.98 26.62
CA ASP A 272 5.83 31.86 27.78
C ASP A 272 7.35 32.03 27.93
N PHE A 273 8.11 30.98 27.66
CA PHE A 273 9.56 31.05 27.64
C PHE A 273 10.10 32.02 26.58
N LEU A 274 9.60 31.94 25.33
CA LEU A 274 10.03 32.85 24.27
C LEU A 274 9.63 34.32 24.54
N LYS A 275 8.50 34.54 25.23
CA LYS A 275 8.05 35.88 25.64
C LYS A 275 8.84 36.42 26.83
N ASN A 276 9.15 35.57 27.82
CA ASN A 276 9.71 35.95 29.12
C ASN A 276 10.93 35.09 29.53
N PRO A 277 12.05 35.09 28.78
CA PRO A 277 13.18 34.20 29.03
C PRO A 277 13.89 34.47 30.37
N ASP A 278 13.87 35.72 30.86
CA ASP A 278 14.53 36.13 32.11
C ASP A 278 13.91 35.46 33.34
N LYS A 279 12.58 35.27 33.34
CA LYS A 279 11.82 34.61 34.41
C LYS A 279 12.33 33.19 34.66
N TYR A 280 12.63 32.44 33.60
CA TYR A 280 13.12 31.08 33.67
C TYR A 280 14.61 31.01 33.99
N THR A 281 15.39 31.95 33.43
CA THR A 281 16.84 32.07 33.69
C THR A 281 17.12 32.40 35.16
N ALA A 282 16.32 33.29 35.77
CA ALA A 282 16.45 33.66 37.19
C ALA A 282 16.21 32.48 38.14
N LEU A 283 15.37 31.51 37.75
CA LEU A 283 15.08 30.29 38.50
C LEU A 283 16.09 29.15 38.21
N GLY A 284 17.04 29.37 37.29
CA GLY A 284 17.98 28.34 36.85
C GLY A 284 17.35 27.20 36.06
N ALA A 285 16.15 27.41 35.51
CA ALA A 285 15.48 26.40 34.69
C ALA A 285 16.23 26.22 33.36
N LYS A 286 16.52 24.97 33.01
CA LYS A 286 17.11 24.63 31.71
C LYS A 286 16.00 24.59 30.66
N ILE A 287 16.32 25.14 29.50
CA ILE A 287 15.35 25.36 28.44
C ILE A 287 15.34 24.13 27.53
N PRO A 288 14.15 23.67 27.10
CA PRO A 288 14.07 22.63 26.12
C PRO A 288 14.67 23.13 24.80
N LYS A 289 15.72 22.46 24.34
CA LYS A 289 16.39 22.80 23.09
C LYS A 289 15.55 22.39 21.89
N GLY A 290 14.75 21.33 22.05
CA GLY A 290 13.88 20.86 21.00
C GLY A 290 12.64 20.14 21.50
N CYS A 291 11.56 20.32 20.74
CA CYS A 291 10.30 19.65 20.97
C CYS A 291 9.89 18.86 19.72
N LEU A 292 9.57 17.58 19.90
CA LEU A 292 9.10 16.69 18.85
C LEU A 292 7.58 16.56 18.94
N LEU A 293 6.88 17.03 17.91
CA LEU A 293 5.45 16.84 17.69
C LEU A 293 5.23 15.47 17.05
N VAL A 294 4.58 14.58 17.79
CA VAL A 294 4.33 13.19 17.36
C VAL A 294 2.85 13.00 17.12
N GLY A 295 2.46 12.42 15.99
CA GLY A 295 1.06 12.02 15.82
C GLY A 295 0.71 11.66 14.38
N PRO A 296 -0.50 11.16 14.12
CA PRO A 296 -0.94 10.79 12.78
C PRO A 296 -0.84 11.96 11.77
N PRO A 297 -0.72 11.68 10.46
CA PRO A 297 -0.76 12.74 9.45
C PRO A 297 -2.10 13.48 9.51
N GLY A 298 -2.10 14.78 9.18
CA GLY A 298 -3.32 15.58 9.11
C GLY A 298 -3.88 16.09 10.46
N THR A 299 -3.21 15.84 11.59
CA THR A 299 -3.63 16.37 12.91
C THR A 299 -3.23 17.83 13.16
N GLY A 300 -2.60 18.50 12.19
CA GLY A 300 -2.26 19.92 12.30
C GLY A 300 -0.92 20.22 12.98
N LYS A 301 0.03 19.29 13.05
CA LYS A 301 1.37 19.50 13.63
C LYS A 301 2.08 20.74 13.08
N THR A 302 2.14 20.88 11.76
CA THR A 302 2.74 22.05 11.08
C THR A 302 2.00 23.35 11.37
N LEU A 303 0.66 23.27 11.51
CA LEU A 303 -0.18 24.43 11.83
C LEU A 303 0.03 24.86 13.29
N LEU A 304 0.13 23.89 14.21
CA LEU A 304 0.43 24.11 15.62
C LEU A 304 1.80 24.75 15.81
N ALA A 305 2.84 24.29 15.09
CA ALA A 305 4.17 24.92 15.14
C ALA A 305 4.15 26.39 14.66
N LYS A 306 3.40 26.69 13.60
CA LYS A 306 3.21 28.08 13.13
C LYS A 306 2.46 28.94 14.15
N ALA A 307 1.48 28.35 14.85
CA ALA A 307 0.73 29.02 15.90
C ALA A 307 1.58 29.33 17.13
N VAL A 308 2.50 28.44 17.52
CA VAL A 308 3.48 28.71 18.60
C VAL A 308 4.33 29.95 18.26
N ALA A 309 4.82 30.04 17.03
CA ALA A 309 5.60 31.20 16.59
C ALA A 309 4.78 32.49 16.51
N GLY A 310 3.55 32.41 16.00
CA GLY A 310 2.63 33.55 15.92
C GLY A 310 2.22 34.06 17.30
N GLU A 311 1.96 33.15 18.24
CA GLU A 311 1.62 33.48 19.62
C GLU A 311 2.82 34.11 20.34
N ALA A 312 4.04 33.60 20.12
CA ALA A 312 5.27 34.15 20.69
C ALA A 312 5.74 35.45 20.02
N GLY A 313 5.29 35.74 18.79
CA GLY A 313 5.71 36.91 18.02
C GLY A 313 7.17 36.83 17.56
N VAL A 314 7.70 35.62 17.32
CA VAL A 314 9.09 35.39 16.92
C VAL A 314 9.20 34.90 15.48
N PRO A 315 10.33 35.13 14.78
CA PRO A 315 10.55 34.62 13.43
C PRO A 315 10.43 33.10 13.35
N PHE A 316 9.81 32.61 12.27
CA PHE A 316 9.60 31.19 12.00
C PHE A 316 10.38 30.74 10.76
N PHE A 317 11.30 29.79 10.96
CA PHE A 317 12.04 29.13 9.88
C PHE A 317 11.45 27.75 9.63
N SER A 318 10.83 27.55 8.47
CA SER A 318 10.27 26.25 8.08
C SER A 318 11.18 25.52 7.09
N CYS A 319 11.46 24.25 7.35
CA CYS A 319 12.16 23.36 6.43
C CYS A 319 11.51 21.96 6.45
N ALA A 320 11.43 21.29 5.31
CA ALA A 320 11.11 19.87 5.27
C ALA A 320 12.41 19.06 5.35
N ALA A 321 12.45 18.02 6.18
CA ALA A 321 13.67 17.24 6.34
C ALA A 321 14.13 16.54 5.05
N SER A 322 13.20 16.26 4.13
CA SER A 322 13.49 15.74 2.79
C SER A 322 14.38 16.68 1.97
N GLU A 323 14.40 18.00 2.26
CA GLU A 323 15.30 18.95 1.60
C GLU A 323 16.77 18.78 2.01
N PHE A 324 17.03 18.08 3.11
CA PHE A 324 18.39 17.76 3.53
C PHE A 324 18.92 16.47 2.92
N VAL A 325 18.08 15.68 2.24
CA VAL A 325 18.49 14.42 1.61
C VAL A 325 18.80 14.69 0.14
N GLU A 326 20.09 14.73 -0.21
CA GLU A 326 20.55 14.94 -1.58
C GLU A 326 21.47 13.84 -2.10
N VAL A 327 21.65 13.80 -3.42
CA VAL A 327 22.52 12.84 -4.09
C VAL A 327 24.01 13.11 -3.79
N PHE A 328 24.34 14.36 -3.44
CA PHE A 328 25.71 14.78 -3.18
C PHE A 328 26.01 14.73 -1.68
N VAL A 329 26.99 13.89 -1.32
CA VAL A 329 27.48 13.74 0.06
C VAL A 329 27.93 15.10 0.61
N GLY A 330 27.48 15.43 1.82
CA GLY A 330 27.86 16.65 2.53
C GLY A 330 27.04 17.91 2.22
N VAL A 331 26.19 17.90 1.18
CA VAL A 331 25.33 19.05 0.88
C VAL A 331 24.24 19.22 1.94
N GLY A 332 23.62 18.11 2.39
CA GLY A 332 22.65 18.11 3.48
C GLY A 332 23.22 18.69 4.78
N ALA A 333 24.40 18.23 5.19
CA ALA A 333 25.11 18.77 6.36
C ALA A 333 25.43 20.27 6.23
N SER A 334 25.83 20.76 5.05
CA SER A 334 26.07 22.20 4.83
C SER A 334 24.79 23.02 5.01
N ARG A 335 23.65 22.55 4.49
CA ARG A 335 22.35 23.20 4.64
C ARG A 335 21.91 23.29 6.11
N VAL A 336 22.15 22.24 6.88
CA VAL A 336 21.86 22.25 8.32
C VAL A 336 22.69 23.33 9.01
N ARG A 337 23.98 23.47 8.71
CA ARG A 337 24.80 24.57 9.26
C ARG A 337 24.25 25.94 8.87
N ASP A 338 24.00 26.15 7.58
CA ASP A 338 23.47 27.42 7.05
C ASP A 338 22.14 27.81 7.73
N LEU A 339 21.24 26.84 7.97
CA LEU A 339 19.97 27.05 8.65
C LEU A 339 20.17 27.54 10.09
N PHE A 340 21.05 26.85 10.84
CA PHE A 340 21.32 27.18 12.23
C PHE A 340 22.09 28.50 12.38
N GLU A 341 23.00 28.84 11.47
CA GLU A 341 23.67 30.14 11.45
C GLU A 341 22.67 31.29 11.23
N LYS A 342 21.76 31.14 10.27
CA LYS A 342 20.70 32.13 10.00
C LYS A 342 19.75 32.29 11.19
N ALA A 343 19.37 31.19 11.83
CA ALA A 343 18.52 31.20 13.01
C ALA A 343 19.21 31.89 14.21
N LYS A 344 20.50 31.57 14.45
CA LYS A 344 21.31 32.22 15.50
C LYS A 344 21.39 33.74 15.29
N ALA A 345 21.48 34.21 14.05
CA ALA A 345 21.52 35.64 13.73
C ALA A 345 20.19 36.38 14.01
N LYS A 346 19.07 35.66 14.10
CA LYS A 346 17.71 36.21 14.31
C LYS A 346 17.07 35.72 15.61
N ALA A 347 17.87 35.32 16.59
CA ALA A 347 17.36 34.91 17.89
C ALA A 347 16.70 36.08 18.66
N PRO A 348 15.59 35.85 19.40
CA PRO A 348 14.90 34.57 19.59
C PRO A 348 14.06 34.15 18.38
N CYS A 349 14.11 32.86 18.00
CA CYS A 349 13.38 32.34 16.84
C CYS A 349 13.04 30.84 16.98
N ILE A 350 12.14 30.36 16.12
CA ILE A 350 11.77 28.95 16.03
C ILE A 350 12.25 28.36 14.70
N ILE A 351 12.91 27.21 14.78
CA ILE A 351 13.22 26.36 13.62
C ILE A 351 12.23 25.21 13.61
N PHE A 352 11.45 25.05 12.54
CA PHE A 352 10.54 23.94 12.33
C PHE A 352 11.04 22.99 11.25
N ILE A 353 11.19 21.71 11.61
CA ILE A 353 11.60 20.62 10.71
C ILE A 353 10.44 19.64 10.55
N ASP A 354 9.78 19.66 9.40
CA ASP A 354 8.71 18.69 9.10
C ASP A 354 9.28 17.35 8.58
N GLU A 355 8.54 16.26 8.79
CA GLU A 355 8.91 14.90 8.37
C GLU A 355 10.34 14.49 8.77
N ILE A 356 10.72 14.75 10.03
CA ILE A 356 12.09 14.47 10.51
C ILE A 356 12.50 12.99 10.36
N ASP A 357 11.55 12.08 10.21
CA ASP A 357 11.78 10.66 9.91
C ASP A 357 12.42 10.41 8.54
N ALA A 358 12.39 11.38 7.61
CA ALA A 358 13.10 11.30 6.35
C ALA A 358 14.63 11.27 6.54
N VAL A 359 15.14 12.06 7.50
CA VAL A 359 16.58 12.09 7.83
C VAL A 359 16.87 11.22 9.04
N GLY A 360 16.05 11.29 10.09
CA GLY A 360 16.29 10.71 11.40
C GLY A 360 16.00 9.22 11.54
N ARG A 361 15.94 8.45 10.44
CA ARG A 361 15.58 7.03 10.50
C ARG A 361 16.71 6.18 11.09
N GLN A 362 16.38 5.28 12.02
CA GLN A 362 17.31 4.32 12.59
C GLN A 362 17.90 3.39 11.52
N ARG A 363 19.21 3.10 11.63
CA ARG A 363 19.96 2.22 10.73
C ARG A 363 19.22 0.90 10.46
N GLY A 364 18.93 0.64 9.18
CA GLY A 364 18.65 -0.72 8.70
C GLY A 364 19.93 -1.35 8.16
N ALA A 365 20.06 -2.68 8.24
CA ALA A 365 21.18 -3.45 7.68
C ALA A 365 21.18 -3.47 6.13
N GLY A 366 21.02 -2.30 5.51
CA GLY A 366 21.09 -2.09 4.07
C GLY A 366 22.54 -1.87 3.66
N MET A 367 23.14 -2.89 3.07
CA MET A 367 24.47 -2.88 2.47
C MET A 367 24.43 -2.04 1.17
N GLY A 368 24.47 -0.71 1.27
CA GLY A 368 24.47 0.20 0.11
C GLY A 368 24.72 1.66 0.52
N GLY A 369 25.67 2.33 -0.14
CA GLY A 369 26.23 3.66 0.22
C GLY A 369 25.30 4.87 0.12
N GLY A 370 23.98 4.69 0.12
CA GLY A 370 22.99 5.78 0.25
C GLY A 370 22.73 6.20 1.72
N ASN A 371 23.23 5.42 2.68
CA ASN A 371 23.06 5.72 4.11
C ASN A 371 24.04 6.79 4.62
N ASP A 372 25.20 6.94 3.97
CA ASP A 372 26.29 7.78 4.49
C ASP A 372 25.94 9.28 4.49
N GLU A 373 25.19 9.75 3.48
CA GLU A 373 24.74 11.13 3.39
C GLU A 373 23.71 11.48 4.46
N ARG A 374 22.72 10.60 4.68
CA ARG A 374 21.71 10.78 5.72
C ARG A 374 22.34 10.79 7.09
N GLU A 375 23.25 9.86 7.36
CA GLU A 375 23.97 9.81 8.64
C GLU A 375 24.81 11.06 8.88
N GLN A 376 25.50 11.57 7.86
CA GLN A 376 26.26 12.81 7.96
C GLN A 376 25.35 14.00 8.29
N THR A 377 24.21 14.10 7.62
CA THR A 377 23.21 15.16 7.83
C THR A 377 22.60 15.09 9.23
N ILE A 378 22.22 13.90 9.73
CA ILE A 378 21.73 13.72 11.11
C ILE A 378 22.81 14.13 12.11
N ASN A 379 24.03 13.62 11.97
CA ASN A 379 25.12 13.92 12.90
C ASN A 379 25.44 15.41 12.93
N GLN A 380 25.30 16.11 11.80
CA GLN A 380 25.44 17.55 11.76
C GLN A 380 24.30 18.25 12.52
N LEU A 381 23.05 17.82 12.34
CA LEU A 381 21.90 18.34 13.10
C LEU A 381 22.11 18.14 14.60
N LEU A 382 22.56 16.97 15.02
CA LEU A 382 22.88 16.66 16.41
C LEU A 382 23.98 17.56 16.96
N THR A 383 25.03 17.80 16.17
CA THR A 383 26.16 18.66 16.54
C THR A 383 25.71 20.11 16.70
N GLU A 384 24.84 20.63 15.82
CA GLU A 384 24.29 21.97 15.94
C GLU A 384 23.36 22.12 17.16
N MET A 385 22.55 21.10 17.47
CA MET A 385 21.69 21.10 18.67
C MET A 385 22.50 21.02 19.97
N ASP A 386 23.53 20.17 20.01
CA ASP A 386 24.40 20.03 21.17
C ASP A 386 25.24 21.30 21.36
N GLY A 387 25.69 21.93 20.26
CA GLY A 387 26.50 23.15 20.22
C GLY A 387 25.82 24.43 20.71
N PHE A 388 24.53 24.40 21.07
CA PHE A 388 23.91 25.49 21.82
C PHE A 388 24.39 25.47 23.27
N GLU A 389 25.42 26.26 23.57
CA GLU A 389 25.82 26.56 24.94
C GLU A 389 25.12 27.84 25.41
N GLY A 390 24.42 27.78 26.55
CA GLY A 390 23.68 28.91 27.13
C GLY A 390 22.24 29.08 26.65
N ASN A 391 21.63 30.21 27.00
CA ASN A 391 20.26 30.57 26.65
C ASN A 391 20.23 31.44 25.39
N THR A 392 20.47 30.84 24.22
CA THR A 392 20.50 31.56 22.93
C THR A 392 19.12 31.88 22.37
N GLY A 393 18.01 31.47 23.02
CA GLY A 393 16.65 31.78 22.58
C GLY A 393 16.21 31.11 21.27
N VAL A 394 16.91 30.07 20.81
CA VAL A 394 16.56 29.31 19.61
C VAL A 394 15.93 27.98 20.02
N ILE A 395 14.74 27.68 19.51
CA ILE A 395 14.01 26.43 19.80
C ILE A 395 13.77 25.66 18.52
N VAL A 396 14.08 24.36 18.54
CA VAL A 396 13.87 23.46 17.40
C VAL A 396 12.58 22.66 17.59
N LEU A 397 11.56 22.95 16.79
CA LEU A 397 10.37 22.12 16.69
C LEU A 397 10.54 21.12 15.54
N ALA A 398 10.21 19.85 15.77
CA ALA A 398 10.18 18.86 14.70
C ALA A 398 8.84 18.13 14.68
N ALA A 399 8.39 17.67 13.52
CA ALA A 399 7.19 16.85 13.39
C ALA A 399 7.51 15.49 12.78
N THR A 400 6.89 14.45 13.32
CA THR A 400 6.96 13.08 12.77
C THR A 400 5.59 12.42 12.80
N ASN A 401 5.33 11.58 11.79
CA ASN A 401 4.20 10.65 11.81
C ASN A 401 4.58 9.28 12.38
N ARG A 402 5.89 9.03 12.54
CA ARG A 402 6.47 7.71 12.86
C ARG A 402 7.57 7.85 13.90
N PRO A 403 7.23 7.98 15.19
CA PRO A 403 8.23 8.07 16.25
C PRO A 403 9.03 6.76 16.40
N ASP A 404 8.45 5.63 15.98
CA ASP A 404 9.02 4.28 16.07
C ASP A 404 10.28 4.07 15.22
N VAL A 405 10.39 4.75 14.08
CA VAL A 405 11.54 4.61 13.17
C VAL A 405 12.66 5.59 13.47
N LEU A 406 12.47 6.52 14.39
CA LEU A 406 13.45 7.56 14.67
C LEU A 406 14.65 7.01 15.44
N ASP A 407 15.83 7.55 15.14
CA ASP A 407 17.05 7.26 15.87
C ASP A 407 16.91 7.76 17.32
N GLN A 408 17.14 6.85 18.26
CA GLN A 408 17.15 7.12 19.69
C GLN A 408 18.14 8.21 20.09
N ALA A 409 19.17 8.47 19.27
CA ALA A 409 20.09 9.59 19.46
C ALA A 409 19.36 10.95 19.44
N LEU A 410 18.32 11.13 18.62
CA LEU A 410 17.56 12.38 18.53
C LEU A 410 16.73 12.65 19.79
N LEU A 411 16.26 11.58 20.45
CA LEU A 411 15.39 11.63 21.62
C LEU A 411 16.15 11.78 22.96
N ARG A 412 17.48 11.89 22.92
CA ARG A 412 18.28 12.04 24.14
C ARG A 412 18.10 13.44 24.75
N PRO A 413 18.15 13.57 26.09
CA PRO A 413 18.10 14.87 26.75
C PRO A 413 19.14 15.84 26.20
N GLY A 414 18.72 17.08 25.93
CA GLY A 414 19.54 18.11 25.28
C GLY A 414 19.34 18.23 23.76
N ARG A 415 18.52 17.36 23.16
CA ARG A 415 18.11 17.41 21.74
C ARG A 415 16.61 17.61 21.64
N PHE A 416 15.85 16.57 21.27
CA PHE A 416 14.38 16.57 21.41
C PHE A 416 14.02 16.03 22.78
N ASP A 417 14.19 16.87 23.79
CA ASP A 417 13.96 16.52 25.19
C ASP A 417 12.47 16.53 25.57
N ARG A 418 11.63 17.20 24.78
CA ARG A 418 10.18 17.17 24.91
C ARG A 418 9.53 16.46 23.74
N GLN A 419 8.58 15.59 24.04
CA GLN A 419 7.72 14.94 23.05
C GLN A 419 6.28 15.33 23.36
N VAL A 420 5.63 16.00 22.41
CA VAL A 420 4.24 16.42 22.53
C VAL A 420 3.43 15.57 21.56
N THR A 421 2.52 14.77 22.09
CA THR A 421 1.64 13.94 21.28
C THR A 421 0.46 14.78 20.77
N VAL A 422 0.24 14.76 19.46
CA VAL A 422 -0.87 15.42 18.77
C VAL A 422 -1.76 14.33 18.18
N ASP A 423 -2.67 13.86 19.01
CA ASP A 423 -3.61 12.80 18.69
C ASP A 423 -4.73 13.26 17.74
N ARG A 424 -5.56 12.29 17.33
CA ARG A 424 -6.77 12.60 16.55
C ARG A 424 -7.75 13.38 17.43
N PRO A 425 -8.51 14.33 16.87
CA PRO A 425 -9.43 15.13 17.65
C PRO A 425 -10.64 14.32 18.12
N ASP A 426 -11.00 14.52 19.38
CA ASP A 426 -12.27 14.08 19.97
C ASP A 426 -13.44 14.82 19.33
N VAL A 427 -14.66 14.49 19.72
CA VAL A 427 -15.89 15.01 19.10
C VAL A 427 -16.02 16.51 19.28
N GLN A 428 -15.78 16.99 20.50
CA GLN A 428 -15.74 18.42 20.79
C GLN A 428 -14.60 19.10 20.01
N GLY A 429 -13.46 18.43 19.88
CA GLY A 429 -12.34 18.87 19.04
C GLY A 429 -12.74 19.00 17.57
N ARG A 430 -13.43 18.00 17.01
CA ARG A 430 -13.94 18.02 15.63
C ARG A 430 -14.97 19.12 15.43
N VAL A 431 -15.87 19.35 16.39
CA VAL A 431 -16.81 20.49 16.35
C VAL A 431 -16.06 21.81 16.33
N ALA A 432 -15.03 21.98 17.16
CA ALA A 432 -14.21 23.19 17.19
C ALA A 432 -13.43 23.39 15.87
N ILE A 433 -12.85 22.33 15.32
CA ILE A 433 -12.17 22.35 14.01
C ILE A 433 -13.14 22.71 12.89
N LEU A 434 -14.34 22.11 12.87
CA LEU A 434 -15.39 22.44 11.91
C LEU A 434 -15.80 23.92 12.03
N LYS A 435 -15.91 24.46 13.24
CA LYS A 435 -16.20 25.90 13.46
C LYS A 435 -15.11 26.78 12.86
N VAL A 436 -13.83 26.45 13.04
CA VAL A 436 -12.71 27.19 12.43
C VAL A 436 -12.79 27.14 10.90
N HIS A 437 -12.96 25.95 10.31
CA HIS A 437 -13.02 25.81 8.85
C HIS A 437 -14.35 26.28 8.22
N SER A 438 -15.35 26.56 9.03
CA SER A 438 -16.61 27.20 8.61
C SER A 438 -16.49 28.72 8.51
N ARG A 439 -15.46 29.33 9.13
CA ARG A 439 -15.20 30.78 9.00
C ARG A 439 -15.01 31.11 7.52
N GLY A 440 -15.81 32.05 7.00
CA GLY A 440 -15.78 32.46 5.59
C GLY A 440 -16.61 31.60 4.63
N LYS A 441 -17.36 30.60 5.11
CA LYS A 441 -18.31 29.83 4.29
C LYS A 441 -19.76 30.17 4.67
N ALA A 442 -20.62 30.31 3.68
CA ALA A 442 -22.05 30.52 3.90
C ALA A 442 -22.73 29.16 4.17
N LEU A 443 -23.03 28.86 5.43
CA LEU A 443 -23.73 27.64 5.83
C LEU A 443 -25.24 27.90 5.93
N GLY A 444 -26.03 26.94 5.46
CA GLY A 444 -27.48 26.93 5.64
C GLY A 444 -27.88 26.76 7.12
N LYS A 445 -29.10 27.20 7.47
CA LYS A 445 -29.64 27.13 8.85
C LYS A 445 -29.89 25.70 9.33
N ASP A 446 -29.94 24.75 8.41
CA ASP A 446 -30.16 23.32 8.60
C ASP A 446 -28.89 22.55 8.98
N VAL A 447 -27.72 23.21 8.91
CA VAL A 447 -26.42 22.59 9.19
C VAL A 447 -26.12 22.56 10.68
N ASP A 448 -26.10 21.35 11.24
CA ASP A 448 -25.67 21.08 12.62
C ASP A 448 -24.27 20.45 12.64
N LEU A 449 -23.28 21.24 13.05
CA LEU A 449 -21.88 20.82 13.12
C LEU A 449 -21.64 19.69 14.14
N GLU A 450 -22.48 19.59 15.18
CA GLU A 450 -22.35 18.54 16.17
C GLU A 450 -22.74 17.18 15.58
N LYS A 451 -23.86 17.13 14.85
CA LYS A 451 -24.27 15.92 14.12
C LYS A 451 -23.24 15.52 13.06
N ILE A 452 -22.61 16.48 12.38
CA ILE A 452 -21.55 16.19 11.41
C ILE A 452 -20.33 15.59 12.12
N ALA A 453 -19.88 16.17 13.23
CA ALA A 453 -18.75 15.66 14.00
C ALA A 453 -18.94 14.23 14.51
N ARG A 454 -20.17 13.86 14.90
CA ARG A 454 -20.54 12.48 15.28
C ARG A 454 -20.53 11.51 14.09
N ARG A 455 -20.82 11.99 12.88
CA ARG A 455 -20.79 11.21 11.63
C ARG A 455 -19.40 11.10 10.99
N THR A 456 -18.40 11.80 11.53
CA THR A 456 -17.00 11.76 11.06
C THR A 456 -16.06 11.15 12.10
N PRO A 457 -16.33 9.94 12.62
CA PRO A 457 -15.44 9.31 13.60
C PRO A 457 -14.05 9.07 13.01
N GLY A 458 -13.02 9.38 13.78
CA GLY A 458 -11.63 9.17 13.39
C GLY A 458 -11.09 10.16 12.35
N PHE A 459 -11.89 11.12 11.86
CA PHE A 459 -11.41 12.14 10.93
C PHE A 459 -10.38 13.04 11.59
N THR A 460 -9.29 13.33 10.88
CA THR A 460 -8.27 14.29 11.31
C THR A 460 -8.68 15.72 10.99
N GLY A 461 -7.94 16.72 11.50
CA GLY A 461 -8.22 18.12 11.18
C GLY A 461 -8.17 18.42 9.68
N ALA A 462 -7.20 17.82 8.97
CA ALA A 462 -7.09 17.92 7.52
C ALA A 462 -8.27 17.26 6.79
N ASP A 463 -8.78 16.12 7.29
CA ASP A 463 -9.95 15.45 6.70
C ASP A 463 -11.21 16.32 6.85
N LEU A 464 -11.38 16.98 8.00
CA LEU A 464 -12.50 17.90 8.24
C LEU A 464 -12.38 19.17 7.40
N GLN A 465 -11.17 19.71 7.23
CA GLN A 465 -10.92 20.81 6.31
C GLN A 465 -11.32 20.42 4.88
N ASN A 466 -10.91 19.23 4.44
CA ASN A 466 -11.23 18.70 3.13
C ASN A 466 -12.75 18.47 2.97
N LEU A 467 -13.43 17.95 3.99
CA LEU A 467 -14.89 17.79 4.01
C LEU A 467 -15.61 19.11 3.76
N MET A 468 -15.26 20.15 4.51
CA MET A 468 -15.88 21.47 4.36
C MET A 468 -15.56 22.12 3.01
N ASN A 469 -14.37 21.83 2.45
CA ASN A 469 -13.99 22.32 1.14
C ASN A 469 -14.75 21.61 0.02
N GLU A 470 -14.85 20.27 0.05
CA GLU A 470 -15.63 19.49 -0.91
C GLU A 470 -17.11 19.85 -0.86
N ALA A 471 -17.68 20.08 0.33
CA ALA A 471 -19.06 20.55 0.47
C ALA A 471 -19.28 21.91 -0.22
N ALA A 472 -18.33 22.84 -0.07
CA ALA A 472 -18.38 24.13 -0.74
C ALA A 472 -18.27 24.01 -2.27
N ILE A 473 -17.40 23.12 -2.76
CA ILE A 473 -17.25 22.85 -4.19
C ILE A 473 -18.54 22.22 -4.77
N LEU A 474 -19.18 21.30 -4.04
CA LEU A 474 -20.45 20.70 -4.45
C LEU A 474 -21.58 21.74 -4.50
N ALA A 475 -21.68 22.60 -3.48
CA ALA A 475 -22.63 23.71 -3.47
C ALA A 475 -22.42 24.65 -4.67
N ALA A 476 -21.17 25.03 -4.93
CA ALA A 476 -20.81 25.87 -6.07
C ALA A 476 -21.15 25.20 -7.42
N ARG A 477 -20.90 23.89 -7.56
CA ARG A 477 -21.23 23.12 -8.76
C ARG A 477 -22.74 23.03 -9.02
N ARG A 478 -23.54 23.05 -7.96
CA ARG A 478 -25.01 23.10 -8.00
C ARG A 478 -25.55 24.53 -8.16
N ASN A 479 -24.66 25.54 -8.24
CA ASN A 479 -25.01 26.97 -8.26
C ASN A 479 -25.83 27.41 -7.02
N LEU A 480 -25.58 26.80 -5.87
CA LEU A 480 -26.20 27.19 -4.60
C LEU A 480 -25.44 28.35 -3.96
N LYS A 481 -26.16 29.20 -3.22
CA LYS A 481 -25.58 30.35 -2.51
C LYS A 481 -25.07 30.00 -1.11
N GLU A 482 -25.62 28.93 -0.53
CA GLU A 482 -25.32 28.45 0.81
C GLU A 482 -25.05 26.94 0.75
N ILE A 483 -24.24 26.43 1.67
CA ILE A 483 -23.93 25.01 1.83
C ILE A 483 -24.97 24.41 2.77
N SER A 484 -25.81 23.50 2.28
CA SER A 484 -26.86 22.85 3.08
C SER A 484 -26.35 21.53 3.66
N LYS A 485 -27.17 20.88 4.49
CA LYS A 485 -26.87 19.56 5.07
C LYS A 485 -26.61 18.50 4.00
N GLU A 486 -27.31 18.57 2.86
CA GLU A 486 -27.20 17.60 1.77
C GLU A 486 -25.82 17.62 1.12
N GLU A 487 -25.26 18.80 0.83
CA GLU A 487 -23.93 18.93 0.24
C GLU A 487 -22.83 18.37 1.16
N ILE A 488 -22.97 18.56 2.48
CA ILE A 488 -22.03 18.01 3.46
C ILE A 488 -22.14 16.49 3.53
N ALA A 489 -23.37 15.95 3.50
CA ALA A 489 -23.58 14.51 3.48
C ALA A 489 -22.99 13.87 2.21
N ASP A 490 -23.21 14.49 1.04
CA ASP A 490 -22.65 14.04 -0.23
C ASP A 490 -21.12 14.13 -0.26
N ALA A 491 -20.55 15.20 0.32
CA ALA A 491 -19.11 15.36 0.45
C ALA A 491 -18.51 14.28 1.36
N LEU A 492 -19.17 13.96 2.48
CA LEU A 492 -18.75 12.90 3.39
C LEU A 492 -18.73 11.54 2.67
N GLU A 493 -19.79 11.21 1.95
CA GLU A 493 -19.87 9.98 1.16
C GLU A 493 -18.79 9.93 0.08
N ARG A 494 -18.52 11.06 -0.58
CA ARG A 494 -17.47 11.16 -1.59
C ARG A 494 -16.07 10.93 -1.01
N ILE A 495 -15.80 11.41 0.21
CA ILE A 495 -14.50 11.21 0.88
C ILE A 495 -14.32 9.74 1.29
N ILE A 496 -15.38 9.11 1.83
CA ILE A 496 -15.30 7.73 2.34
C ILE A 496 -15.32 6.71 1.19
N ALA A 497 -16.24 6.86 0.25
CA ALA A 497 -16.54 5.86 -0.78
C ALA A 497 -16.04 6.22 -2.19
N GLY A 498 -15.58 7.46 -2.37
CA GLY A 498 -15.20 7.98 -3.67
C GLY A 498 -16.38 8.55 -4.48
N PRO A 499 -16.11 9.00 -5.72
CA PRO A 499 -17.11 9.61 -6.58
C PRO A 499 -18.23 8.63 -6.96
N GLU A 500 -19.43 9.18 -7.08
CA GLU A 500 -20.61 8.49 -7.63
C GLU A 500 -20.44 8.17 -9.12
N LYS A 501 -20.79 6.96 -9.54
CA LYS A 501 -20.75 6.53 -10.95
C LYS A 501 -22.05 6.85 -11.68
N LYS A 502 -22.25 8.11 -12.05
CA LYS A 502 -23.46 8.60 -12.74
C LYS A 502 -23.78 7.94 -14.09
N GLY A 503 -22.84 7.24 -14.72
CA GLY A 503 -23.01 6.55 -16.00
C GLY A 503 -23.18 5.02 -15.92
N ALA A 504 -23.18 4.44 -14.71
CA ALA A 504 -23.33 3.01 -14.56
C ALA A 504 -24.82 2.63 -14.63
N VAL A 505 -25.32 2.32 -15.82
CA VAL A 505 -26.67 1.76 -15.99
C VAL A 505 -26.71 0.39 -15.29
N MET A 506 -27.36 0.33 -14.14
CA MET A 506 -27.57 -0.93 -13.41
C MET A 506 -28.81 -1.63 -13.96
N SER A 507 -28.67 -2.89 -14.36
CA SER A 507 -29.83 -3.72 -14.70
C SER A 507 -30.71 -3.90 -13.46
N GLU A 508 -32.03 -4.07 -13.65
CA GLU A 508 -32.95 -4.29 -12.54
C GLU A 508 -32.57 -5.52 -11.68
N LYS A 509 -32.09 -6.60 -12.32
CA LYS A 509 -31.58 -7.78 -11.61
C LYS A 509 -30.41 -7.40 -10.69
N LYS A 510 -29.46 -6.60 -11.20
CA LYS A 510 -28.30 -6.15 -10.41
C LYS A 510 -28.71 -5.19 -9.30
N ARG A 511 -29.62 -4.25 -9.57
CA ARG A 511 -30.14 -3.31 -8.57
C ARG A 511 -30.84 -4.07 -7.43
N ARG A 512 -31.67 -5.04 -7.77
CA ARG A 512 -32.33 -5.92 -6.79
C ARG A 512 -31.30 -6.69 -5.97
N LEU A 513 -30.29 -7.28 -6.61
CA LEU A 513 -29.26 -8.04 -5.91
C LEU A 513 -28.51 -7.19 -4.88
N VAL A 514 -28.05 -6.01 -5.29
CA VAL A 514 -27.37 -5.06 -4.38
C VAL A 514 -28.31 -4.61 -3.26
N ALA A 515 -29.58 -4.34 -3.55
CA ALA A 515 -30.55 -3.96 -2.51
C ALA A 515 -30.73 -5.04 -1.44
N TYR A 516 -30.82 -6.32 -1.81
CA TYR A 516 -30.88 -7.41 -0.83
C TYR A 516 -29.57 -7.59 -0.07
N HIS A 517 -28.43 -7.40 -0.74
CA HIS A 517 -27.11 -7.46 -0.10
C HIS A 517 -26.96 -6.39 0.99
N GLU A 518 -27.22 -5.11 0.65
CA GLU A 518 -27.13 -4.01 1.61
C GLU A 518 -28.19 -4.11 2.72
N ALA A 519 -29.42 -4.52 2.38
CA ALA A 519 -30.45 -4.77 3.38
C ALA A 519 -30.04 -5.89 4.36
N GLY A 520 -29.28 -6.89 3.90
CA GLY A 520 -28.71 -7.95 4.73
C GLY A 520 -27.74 -7.41 5.78
N HIS A 521 -26.79 -6.56 5.39
CA HIS A 521 -25.88 -5.90 6.33
C HIS A 521 -26.64 -5.03 7.35
N ALA A 522 -27.57 -4.20 6.87
CA ALA A 522 -28.33 -3.30 7.71
C ALA A 522 -29.21 -4.05 8.73
N LEU A 523 -29.91 -5.10 8.29
CA LEU A 523 -30.79 -5.90 9.14
C LEU A 523 -30.01 -6.62 10.24
N VAL A 524 -28.92 -7.30 9.87
CA VAL A 524 -28.08 -7.99 10.85
C VAL A 524 -27.45 -6.99 11.82
N GLY A 525 -26.94 -5.87 11.34
CA GLY A 525 -26.33 -4.84 12.20
C GLY A 525 -27.30 -4.24 13.20
N ALA A 526 -28.54 -4.00 12.79
CA ALA A 526 -29.54 -3.38 13.65
C ALA A 526 -30.14 -4.31 14.71
N LEU A 527 -30.18 -5.62 14.43
CA LEU A 527 -30.76 -6.63 15.33
C LEU A 527 -29.73 -7.35 16.20
N MET A 528 -28.44 -7.15 15.94
CA MET A 528 -27.36 -7.67 16.77
C MET A 528 -27.20 -6.79 18.02
N PRO A 529 -27.14 -7.38 19.23
CA PRO A 529 -26.87 -6.63 20.45
C PRO A 529 -25.44 -6.10 20.45
N GLU A 530 -25.19 -4.98 21.13
CA GLU A 530 -23.84 -4.41 21.27
C GLU A 530 -23.12 -4.18 19.93
N TYR A 531 -23.85 -3.77 18.89
CA TYR A 531 -23.29 -3.37 17.60
C TYR A 531 -23.72 -1.94 17.23
N ASP A 532 -23.06 -1.39 16.21
CA ASP A 532 -23.22 0.01 15.82
C ASP A 532 -24.55 0.25 15.07
N PRO A 533 -25.25 1.36 15.36
CA PRO A 533 -26.48 1.70 14.65
C PRO A 533 -26.23 2.05 13.18
N VAL A 534 -27.20 1.68 12.33
CA VAL A 534 -27.22 2.03 10.91
C VAL A 534 -27.57 3.51 10.77
N THR A 535 -26.76 4.25 10.00
CA THR A 535 -26.98 5.67 9.70
C THR A 535 -27.56 5.93 8.33
N LYS A 536 -27.16 5.15 7.33
CA LYS A 536 -27.66 5.27 5.95
C LYS A 536 -27.36 4.00 5.17
N ILE A 537 -28.26 3.65 4.27
CA ILE A 537 -28.13 2.52 3.35
C ILE A 537 -28.25 3.08 1.93
N SER A 538 -27.32 2.74 1.05
CA SER A 538 -27.31 3.22 -0.34
C SER A 538 -27.00 2.09 -1.29
N ILE A 539 -27.77 1.98 -2.39
CA ILE A 539 -27.47 1.07 -3.50
C ILE A 539 -26.82 1.79 -4.69
N VAL A 540 -26.46 3.06 -4.51
CA VAL A 540 -25.85 3.88 -5.56
C VAL A 540 -24.37 3.52 -5.67
N PRO A 541 -23.87 3.12 -6.85
CA PRO A 541 -22.51 2.66 -7.02
C PRO A 541 -21.51 3.81 -6.83
N ARG A 542 -20.60 3.66 -5.87
CA ARG A 542 -19.54 4.64 -5.54
C ARG A 542 -18.18 3.97 -5.57
N GLY A 543 -17.22 4.60 -6.25
CA GLY A 543 -15.84 4.08 -6.32
C GLY A 543 -15.79 2.62 -6.79
N ALA A 544 -15.23 1.73 -5.96
CA ALA A 544 -15.20 0.29 -6.23
C ALA A 544 -16.44 -0.48 -5.72
N ALA A 545 -17.27 0.13 -4.87
CA ALA A 545 -18.42 -0.50 -4.23
C ALA A 545 -19.69 -0.43 -5.11
N GLY A 546 -20.48 -1.50 -5.06
CA GLY A 546 -21.78 -1.59 -5.74
C GLY A 546 -22.94 -1.00 -4.96
N GLY A 547 -22.86 -1.05 -3.63
CA GLY A 547 -23.74 -0.47 -2.62
C GLY A 547 -22.95 -0.33 -1.31
N LEU A 548 -23.48 0.42 -0.35
CA LEU A 548 -22.83 0.69 0.94
C LEU A 548 -23.85 0.86 2.06
N THR A 549 -23.56 0.23 3.19
CA THR A 549 -24.26 0.42 4.46
C THR A 549 -23.35 1.14 5.46
N PHE A 550 -23.76 2.31 5.92
CA PHE A 550 -22.99 3.13 6.86
C PHE A 550 -23.44 2.89 8.31
N PHE A 551 -22.48 2.57 9.18
CA PHE A 551 -22.69 2.42 10.62
C PHE A 551 -22.05 3.59 11.38
N ALA A 552 -22.66 4.01 12.49
CA ALA A 552 -22.10 5.00 13.41
C ALA A 552 -21.50 4.32 14.64
N PRO A 553 -20.18 4.07 14.68
CA PRO A 553 -19.52 3.55 15.87
C PRO A 553 -19.65 4.47 17.09
N SER A 554 -19.84 3.86 18.26
CA SER A 554 -19.84 4.59 19.54
C SER A 554 -18.46 5.19 19.82
N GLU A 555 -18.43 6.45 20.23
CA GLU A 555 -17.20 7.22 20.45
C GLU A 555 -16.32 6.63 21.55
N GLU A 556 -16.91 6.19 22.67
CA GLU A 556 -16.20 5.52 23.76
C GLU A 556 -15.37 4.33 23.25
N ARG A 557 -15.89 3.58 22.27
CA ARG A 557 -15.19 2.42 21.70
C ARG A 557 -14.04 2.82 20.78
N LEU A 558 -14.20 3.93 20.06
CA LEU A 558 -13.14 4.46 19.19
C LEU A 558 -12.01 5.10 19.99
N GLU A 559 -12.34 5.84 21.05
CA GLU A 559 -11.39 6.53 21.93
C GLU A 559 -10.64 5.54 22.83
N SER A 560 -11.37 4.63 23.49
CA SER A 560 -10.73 3.63 24.34
C SER A 560 -9.93 2.59 23.55
N GLY A 561 -10.31 2.37 22.28
CA GLY A 561 -9.78 1.27 21.47
C GLY A 561 -10.12 -0.12 22.04
N LEU A 562 -11.04 -0.19 23.01
CA LEU A 562 -11.41 -1.42 23.70
C LEU A 562 -12.60 -2.08 23.00
N TYR A 563 -12.34 -3.20 22.35
CA TYR A 563 -13.36 -4.00 21.66
C TYR A 563 -13.66 -5.28 22.42
N SER A 564 -14.95 -5.50 22.73
CA SER A 564 -15.37 -6.75 23.36
C SER A 564 -15.32 -7.92 22.35
N ARG A 565 -15.14 -9.14 22.86
CA ARG A 565 -15.27 -10.35 22.04
C ARG A 565 -16.61 -10.40 21.30
N THR A 566 -17.69 -10.06 21.99
CA THR A 566 -19.06 -10.07 21.42
C THR A 566 -19.16 -9.09 20.25
N TYR A 567 -18.62 -7.88 20.40
CA TYR A 567 -18.61 -6.88 19.34
C TYR A 567 -17.88 -7.41 18.09
N LEU A 568 -16.69 -8.00 18.24
CA LEU A 568 -15.93 -8.55 17.10
C LEU A 568 -16.65 -9.73 16.43
N GLU A 569 -17.28 -10.61 17.21
CA GLU A 569 -18.11 -11.70 16.66
C GLU A 569 -19.33 -11.16 15.90
N ASN A 570 -19.97 -10.10 16.41
CA ASN A 570 -21.10 -9.46 15.76
C ASN A 570 -20.68 -8.70 14.50
N GLN A 571 -19.50 -8.05 14.50
CA GLN A 571 -18.93 -7.41 13.32
C GLN A 571 -18.71 -8.43 12.18
N MET A 572 -18.21 -9.62 12.50
CA MET A 572 -18.10 -10.71 11.51
C MET A 572 -19.48 -11.15 11.00
N ALA A 573 -20.47 -11.26 11.88
CA ALA A 573 -21.82 -11.66 11.50
C ALA A 573 -22.48 -10.63 10.56
N VAL A 574 -22.29 -9.32 10.83
CA VAL A 574 -22.78 -8.23 9.97
C VAL A 574 -22.14 -8.26 8.60
N ALA A 575 -20.81 -8.45 8.53
CA ALA A 575 -20.12 -8.58 7.25
C ALA A 575 -20.62 -9.79 6.44
N LEU A 576 -21.00 -10.90 7.08
CA LEU A 576 -21.59 -12.05 6.38
C LEU A 576 -23.07 -11.84 5.98
N GLY A 577 -23.73 -10.82 6.52
CA GLY A 577 -25.16 -10.55 6.32
C GLY A 577 -25.56 -10.37 4.87
N GLY A 578 -24.77 -9.63 4.08
CA GLY A 578 -25.04 -9.40 2.66
C GLY A 578 -24.99 -10.69 1.84
N ARG A 579 -23.94 -11.51 2.02
CA ARG A 579 -23.82 -12.83 1.39
C ARG A 579 -24.98 -13.77 1.74
N ILE A 580 -25.38 -13.79 3.01
CA ILE A 580 -26.48 -14.64 3.50
C ILE A 580 -27.81 -14.21 2.90
N ALA A 581 -28.06 -12.91 2.79
CA ALA A 581 -29.26 -12.39 2.15
C ALA A 581 -29.31 -12.79 0.66
N GLU A 582 -28.18 -12.75 -0.06
CA GLU A 582 -28.12 -13.24 -1.45
C GLU A 582 -28.46 -14.73 -1.54
N GLU A 583 -27.82 -15.56 -0.71
CA GLU A 583 -28.01 -17.01 -0.70
C GLU A 583 -29.47 -17.40 -0.42
N LEU A 584 -30.12 -16.74 0.55
CA LEU A 584 -31.49 -17.06 0.96
C LEU A 584 -32.53 -16.66 -0.09
N ILE A 585 -32.30 -15.56 -0.83
CA ILE A 585 -33.29 -15.00 -1.77
C ILE A 585 -33.08 -15.49 -3.21
N PHE A 586 -31.83 -15.60 -3.65
CA PHE A 586 -31.49 -15.98 -5.02
C PHE A 586 -31.02 -17.44 -5.16
N GLY A 587 -30.71 -18.11 -4.05
CA GLY A 587 -30.22 -19.50 -4.05
C GLY A 587 -28.70 -19.60 -4.24
N GLU A 588 -28.19 -20.84 -4.22
CA GLU A 588 -26.74 -21.12 -4.25
C GLU A 588 -26.07 -20.86 -5.61
N ASP A 589 -26.84 -20.93 -6.70
CA ASP A 589 -26.31 -20.77 -8.06
C ASP A 589 -26.12 -19.30 -8.47
N ASP A 590 -26.88 -18.39 -7.85
CA ASP A 590 -26.91 -16.96 -8.21
C ASP A 590 -26.09 -16.07 -7.25
N ILE A 591 -25.24 -16.66 -6.39
CA ILE A 591 -24.45 -15.89 -5.43
C ILE A 591 -23.24 -15.21 -6.09
N THR A 592 -22.97 -13.97 -5.71
CA THR A 592 -22.01 -13.11 -6.44
C THR A 592 -20.61 -13.04 -5.85
N THR A 593 -19.69 -12.46 -6.62
CA THR A 593 -18.34 -12.09 -6.16
C THR A 593 -18.32 -10.77 -5.36
N GLY A 594 -19.47 -10.10 -5.21
CA GLY A 594 -19.61 -8.82 -4.51
C GLY A 594 -19.18 -8.89 -3.04
N ALA A 595 -19.47 -10.01 -2.37
CA ALA A 595 -19.13 -10.26 -0.96
C ALA A 595 -17.64 -10.54 -0.68
N SER A 596 -16.75 -10.43 -1.69
CA SER A 596 -15.32 -10.72 -1.52
C SER A 596 -14.64 -9.81 -0.51
N GLY A 597 -15.02 -8.53 -0.45
CA GLY A 597 -14.54 -7.58 0.57
C GLY A 597 -14.94 -7.99 1.99
N ASP A 598 -16.18 -8.44 2.16
CA ASP A 598 -16.71 -8.89 3.45
C ASP A 598 -15.96 -10.11 3.98
N PHE A 599 -15.68 -11.10 3.11
CA PHE A 599 -14.91 -12.28 3.51
C PHE A 599 -13.47 -11.92 3.93
N GLN A 600 -12.85 -10.95 3.25
CA GLN A 600 -11.53 -10.46 3.65
C GLN A 600 -11.57 -9.78 5.01
N GLN A 601 -12.61 -8.98 5.28
CA GLN A 601 -12.81 -8.34 6.58
C GLN A 601 -13.03 -9.37 7.69
N VAL A 602 -13.95 -10.32 7.48
CA VAL A 602 -14.26 -11.41 8.42
C VAL A 602 -13.01 -12.23 8.73
N THR A 603 -12.27 -12.64 7.71
CA THR A 603 -11.04 -13.42 7.88
C THR A 603 -9.98 -12.64 8.67
N ARG A 604 -9.84 -11.34 8.39
CA ARG A 604 -8.90 -10.47 9.12
C ARG A 604 -9.26 -10.35 10.59
N ILE A 605 -10.53 -10.11 10.91
CA ILE A 605 -11.02 -10.02 12.30
C ILE A 605 -10.84 -11.36 13.01
N ALA A 606 -11.26 -12.47 12.39
CA ALA A 606 -11.12 -13.80 12.97
C ALA A 606 -9.64 -14.13 13.26
N ARG A 607 -8.73 -13.86 12.32
CA ARG A 607 -7.29 -14.03 12.56
C ARG A 607 -6.79 -13.13 13.69
N LEU A 608 -7.17 -11.86 13.71
CA LEU A 608 -6.80 -10.90 14.77
C LEU A 608 -7.23 -11.40 16.16
N MET A 609 -8.47 -11.88 16.29
CA MET A 609 -9.01 -12.44 17.52
C MET A 609 -8.18 -13.62 18.04
N VAL A 610 -7.71 -14.48 17.13
CA VAL A 610 -6.99 -15.71 17.46
C VAL A 610 -5.50 -15.46 17.71
N THR A 611 -4.84 -14.64 16.88
CA THR A 611 -3.39 -14.51 16.88
C THR A 611 -2.86 -13.34 17.71
N GLN A 612 -3.63 -12.26 17.86
CA GLN A 612 -3.16 -11.04 18.55
C GLN A 612 -3.92 -10.77 19.85
N LEU A 613 -5.24 -10.95 19.84
CA LEU A 613 -6.10 -10.62 20.99
C LEU A 613 -6.25 -11.76 22.00
N GLY A 614 -5.72 -12.95 21.72
CA GLY A 614 -5.77 -14.09 22.63
C GLY A 614 -7.19 -14.55 22.99
N LEU A 615 -8.16 -14.39 22.09
CA LEU A 615 -9.58 -14.71 22.32
C LEU A 615 -9.94 -16.18 22.02
N SER A 616 -8.97 -16.98 21.60
CA SER A 616 -9.10 -18.42 21.39
C SER A 616 -8.96 -19.19 22.71
N LYS A 617 -9.89 -20.10 22.98
CA LYS A 617 -9.81 -20.98 24.15
C LYS A 617 -8.77 -22.09 23.99
N LYS A 618 -8.51 -22.53 22.75
CA LYS A 618 -7.59 -23.64 22.46
C LYS A 618 -6.14 -23.19 22.45
N LEU A 619 -5.86 -22.03 21.85
CA LEU A 619 -4.52 -21.47 21.74
C LEU A 619 -4.10 -20.62 22.94
N GLY A 620 -5.06 -20.25 23.80
CA GLY A 620 -4.81 -19.48 25.01
C GLY A 620 -4.58 -17.98 24.76
N GLN A 621 -4.22 -17.27 25.84
CA GLN A 621 -4.05 -15.82 25.87
C GLN A 621 -2.61 -15.43 25.51
N VAL A 622 -2.18 -15.82 24.31
CA VAL A 622 -0.82 -15.56 23.80
C VAL A 622 -0.89 -14.82 22.48
N ALA A 623 -0.03 -13.82 22.30
CA ALA A 623 0.16 -13.16 21.02
C ALA A 623 1.09 -14.02 20.14
N TRP A 624 0.49 -14.79 19.23
CA TRP A 624 1.18 -15.64 18.25
C TRP A 624 1.72 -14.87 17.06
N SER A 625 1.18 -13.68 16.80
CA SER A 625 1.63 -12.77 15.75
C SER A 625 1.92 -11.41 16.38
N GLN A 626 3.11 -10.86 16.12
CA GLN A 626 3.37 -9.47 16.47
C GLN A 626 2.56 -8.55 15.55
N SER A 627 1.83 -7.63 16.15
CA SER A 627 1.14 -6.58 15.41
C SER A 627 2.18 -5.68 14.73
N GLY A 628 2.19 -5.67 13.39
CA GLY A 628 2.73 -4.55 12.63
C GLY A 628 4.24 -4.26 12.78
N GLY A 629 5.09 -5.26 12.93
CA GLY A 629 6.51 -5.09 12.61
C GLY A 629 6.64 -4.62 11.16
N ALA A 630 7.22 -3.43 10.94
CA ALA A 630 7.24 -2.74 9.66
C ALA A 630 7.56 -3.69 8.50
N GLN A 631 6.68 -3.70 7.50
CA GLN A 631 6.92 -4.33 6.21
C GLN A 631 8.04 -3.55 5.53
N PHE A 632 9.28 -3.90 5.90
CA PHE A 632 10.49 -3.36 5.33
C PHE A 632 10.43 -3.58 3.82
N LEU A 633 10.66 -2.52 3.04
CA LEU A 633 10.75 -2.57 1.57
C LEU A 633 11.96 -3.43 1.20
N GLY A 634 11.75 -4.75 1.13
CA GLY A 634 12.78 -5.78 1.01
C GLY A 634 12.45 -7.08 1.75
N ALA A 635 11.55 -7.02 2.74
CA ALA A 635 11.03 -8.16 3.52
C ALA A 635 9.63 -8.60 3.05
N SER A 636 9.36 -8.52 1.75
CA SER A 636 8.20 -9.20 1.13
C SER A 636 8.42 -10.71 0.99
N ALA A 637 9.63 -11.20 1.30
CA ALA A 637 9.86 -12.61 1.58
C ALA A 637 9.21 -12.89 2.94
N ALA A 638 8.17 -13.73 2.94
CA ALA A 638 7.42 -14.16 4.11
C ALA A 638 8.30 -14.22 5.36
N GLN A 639 8.03 -13.34 6.34
CA GLN A 639 8.58 -13.54 7.67
C GLN A 639 8.17 -14.97 8.08
N PRO A 640 9.12 -15.86 8.41
CA PRO A 640 8.76 -17.18 8.88
C PRO A 640 7.83 -16.97 10.08
N ALA A 641 6.67 -17.64 10.05
CA ALA A 641 5.77 -17.59 11.19
C ALA A 641 6.57 -18.00 12.44
N ASP A 642 6.50 -17.20 13.51
CA ASP A 642 7.21 -17.45 14.78
C ASP A 642 6.70 -18.72 15.51
N PHE A 643 5.85 -19.52 14.86
CA PHE A 643 5.17 -20.68 15.42
C PHE A 643 5.22 -21.89 14.47
N SER A 644 5.04 -23.07 15.04
CA SER A 644 5.11 -24.34 14.32
C SER A 644 3.97 -24.49 13.30
N GLN A 645 4.17 -25.34 12.28
CA GLN A 645 3.10 -25.67 11.32
C GLN A 645 1.85 -26.24 12.01
N ALA A 646 2.02 -27.06 13.04
CA ALA A 646 0.89 -27.60 13.81
C ALA A 646 0.07 -26.49 14.50
N THR A 647 0.73 -25.43 14.97
CA THR A 647 0.06 -24.24 15.52
C THR A 647 -0.65 -23.45 14.42
N ALA A 648 -0.04 -23.33 13.24
CA ALA A 648 -0.66 -22.68 12.09
C ALA A 648 -1.96 -23.38 11.67
N ASP A 649 -1.94 -24.72 11.60
CA ASP A 649 -3.11 -25.52 11.27
C ASP A 649 -4.23 -25.34 12.34
N GLU A 650 -3.85 -25.26 13.62
CA GLU A 650 -4.80 -25.01 14.71
C GLU A 650 -5.40 -23.60 14.67
N ILE A 651 -4.60 -22.58 14.32
CA ILE A 651 -5.07 -21.21 14.08
C ILE A 651 -6.12 -21.20 12.97
N ASP A 652 -5.84 -21.86 11.84
CA ASP A 652 -6.75 -21.90 10.70
C ASP A 652 -8.06 -22.63 11.02
N ASN A 653 -7.99 -23.71 11.82
CA ASN A 653 -9.18 -24.42 12.31
C ASN A 653 -10.04 -23.53 13.22
N GLU A 654 -9.43 -22.80 14.15
CA GLU A 654 -10.15 -21.89 15.06
C GLU A 654 -10.78 -20.71 14.31
N VAL A 655 -10.07 -20.15 13.33
CA VAL A 655 -10.59 -19.11 12.42
C VAL A 655 -11.83 -19.63 11.70
N LYS A 656 -11.77 -20.83 11.11
CA LYS A 656 -12.91 -21.44 10.43
C LYS A 656 -14.10 -21.64 11.37
N GLU A 657 -13.86 -22.08 12.60
CA GLU A 657 -14.90 -22.26 13.62
C GLU A 657 -15.55 -20.93 14.05
N LEU A 658 -14.77 -19.85 14.16
CA LEU A 658 -15.29 -18.51 14.45
C LEU A 658 -16.18 -17.99 13.32
N VAL A 659 -15.73 -18.13 12.07
CA VAL A 659 -16.48 -17.68 10.89
C VAL A 659 -17.79 -18.47 10.73
N GLU A 660 -17.74 -19.79 10.91
CA GLU A 660 -18.93 -20.65 10.85
C GLU A 660 -19.97 -20.27 11.92
N ARG A 661 -19.53 -19.94 13.14
CA ARG A 661 -20.43 -19.46 14.20
C ARG A 661 -21.05 -18.11 13.86
N ALA A 662 -20.26 -17.17 13.33
CA ALA A 662 -20.77 -15.86 12.89
C ALA A 662 -21.79 -16.02 11.75
N TYR A 663 -21.50 -16.90 10.78
CA TYR A 663 -22.39 -17.22 9.68
C TYR A 663 -23.73 -17.79 10.16
N ARG A 664 -23.72 -18.79 11.05
CA ARG A 664 -24.95 -19.37 11.62
C ARG A 664 -25.78 -18.32 12.36
N ARG A 665 -25.13 -17.49 13.17
CA ARG A 665 -25.79 -16.42 13.93
C ARG A 665 -26.51 -15.44 13.01
N ALA A 666 -25.82 -14.99 11.96
CA ALA A 666 -26.40 -14.09 10.96
C ALA A 666 -27.54 -14.77 10.17
N LYS A 667 -27.36 -16.04 9.77
CA LYS A 667 -28.37 -16.80 9.02
C LYS A 667 -29.66 -16.99 9.83
N ASP A 668 -29.55 -17.39 11.08
CA ASP A 668 -30.72 -17.55 11.97
C ASP A 668 -31.48 -16.23 12.13
N LEU A 669 -30.76 -15.12 12.26
CA LEU A 669 -31.33 -13.78 12.41
C LEU A 669 -32.06 -13.33 11.13
N VAL A 670 -31.44 -13.49 9.96
CA VAL A 670 -32.04 -13.12 8.66
C VAL A 670 -33.26 -13.99 8.36
N VAL A 671 -33.18 -15.31 8.59
CA VAL A 671 -34.30 -16.24 8.37
C VAL A 671 -35.49 -15.89 9.27
N SER A 672 -35.25 -15.55 10.53
CA SER A 672 -36.31 -15.19 11.49
C SER A 672 -36.99 -13.86 11.14
N ASN A 673 -36.34 -13.00 10.35
CA ASN A 673 -36.80 -11.65 10.03
C ASN A 673 -36.90 -11.40 8.52
N ILE A 674 -37.19 -12.44 7.73
CA ILE A 674 -37.17 -12.38 6.27
C ILE A 674 -38.16 -11.33 5.71
N ASP A 675 -39.30 -11.13 6.38
CA ASP A 675 -40.30 -10.13 5.99
C ASP A 675 -39.75 -8.70 6.07
N VAL A 676 -38.90 -8.43 7.08
CA VAL A 676 -38.25 -7.13 7.25
C VAL A 676 -37.23 -6.91 6.13
N LEU A 677 -36.45 -7.94 5.79
CA LEU A 677 -35.50 -7.90 4.68
C LEU A 677 -36.19 -7.52 3.37
N HIS A 678 -37.32 -8.16 3.05
CA HIS A 678 -38.10 -7.88 1.84
C HIS A 678 -38.61 -6.44 1.80
N LYS A 679 -39.13 -5.92 2.91
CA LYS A 679 -39.60 -4.53 2.99
C LYS A 679 -38.48 -3.53 2.79
N VAL A 680 -37.35 -3.71 3.47
CA VAL A 680 -36.19 -2.81 3.36
C VAL A 680 -35.64 -2.83 1.94
N ALA A 681 -35.48 -4.02 1.34
CA ALA A 681 -35.03 -4.15 -0.04
C ALA A 681 -36.01 -3.50 -1.05
N ALA A 682 -37.32 -3.63 -0.84
CA ALA A 682 -38.32 -2.98 -1.69
C ALA A 682 -38.20 -1.45 -1.66
N VAL A 683 -38.05 -0.86 -0.47
CA VAL A 683 -37.86 0.58 -0.32
C VAL A 683 -36.53 1.03 -0.94
N LEU A 684 -35.45 0.27 -0.79
CA LEU A 684 -34.16 0.57 -1.44
C LEU A 684 -34.26 0.55 -2.96
N ILE A 685 -35.03 -0.36 -3.54
CA ILE A 685 -35.23 -0.44 -4.99
C ILE A 685 -36.02 0.78 -5.51
N GLU A 686 -36.92 1.35 -4.70
CA GLU A 686 -37.71 2.53 -5.06
C GLU A 686 -36.93 3.85 -4.87
N LYS A 687 -36.30 4.03 -3.70
CA LYS A 687 -35.67 5.30 -3.30
C LYS A 687 -34.16 5.37 -3.51
N GLU A 688 -33.51 4.24 -3.79
CA GLU A 688 -32.05 4.06 -3.90
C GLU A 688 -31.24 4.31 -2.62
N ASN A 689 -31.79 5.07 -1.68
CA ASN A 689 -31.19 5.38 -0.39
C ASN A 689 -32.26 5.33 0.71
N ILE A 690 -31.87 4.88 1.90
CA ILE A 690 -32.69 4.93 3.12
C ILE A 690 -31.84 5.53 4.24
N ASP A 691 -32.37 6.54 4.93
CA ASP A 691 -31.72 7.11 6.13
C ASP A 691 -31.95 6.21 7.35
N GLY A 692 -31.04 6.27 8.33
CA GLY A 692 -31.09 5.44 9.54
C GLY A 692 -32.40 5.58 10.31
N ASP A 693 -32.95 6.78 10.42
CA ASP A 693 -34.22 7.04 11.12
C ASP A 693 -35.40 6.36 10.40
N GLU A 694 -35.44 6.42 9.07
CA GLU A 694 -36.47 5.76 8.26
C GLU A 694 -36.34 4.23 8.37
N PHE A 695 -35.11 3.72 8.31
CA PHE A 695 -34.84 2.31 8.48
C PHE A 695 -35.29 1.80 9.86
N GLN A 696 -35.00 2.54 10.94
CA GLN A 696 -35.44 2.19 12.30
C GLN A 696 -36.97 2.12 12.39
N GLN A 697 -37.69 3.05 11.76
CA GLN A 697 -39.15 3.01 11.72
C GLN A 697 -39.69 1.73 11.04
N ILE A 698 -39.06 1.29 9.94
CA ILE A 698 -39.44 0.06 9.24
C ILE A 698 -39.22 -1.18 10.13
N VAL A 699 -38.10 -1.22 10.85
CA VAL A 699 -37.75 -2.32 11.76
C VAL A 699 -38.72 -2.38 12.94
N LEU A 700 -39.02 -1.23 13.57
CA LEU A 700 -39.96 -1.13 14.69
C LEU A 700 -41.39 -1.49 14.27
N ALA A 701 -41.85 -0.99 13.12
CA ALA A 701 -43.17 -1.27 12.58
C ALA A 701 -43.38 -2.76 12.24
N SER A 702 -42.29 -3.48 11.96
CA SER A 702 -42.34 -4.90 11.59
C SER A 702 -42.16 -5.86 12.77
N GLN A 703 -42.06 -5.37 14.02
CA GLN A 703 -41.85 -6.18 15.23
C GLN A 703 -40.70 -7.19 15.09
N ALA A 704 -39.57 -6.74 14.53
CA ALA A 704 -38.43 -7.61 14.27
C ALA A 704 -37.93 -8.30 15.55
N GLN A 705 -37.67 -9.60 15.46
CA GLN A 705 -37.11 -10.39 16.56
C GLN A 705 -35.61 -10.13 16.64
N GLN A 706 -35.18 -9.53 17.75
CA GLN A 706 -33.76 -9.40 18.07
C GLN A 706 -33.13 -10.76 18.32
N TYR A 707 -31.82 -10.86 18.06
CA TYR A 707 -31.07 -12.06 18.40
C TYR A 707 -30.94 -12.20 19.92
N LEU A 708 -31.84 -12.99 20.51
CA LEU A 708 -31.73 -13.44 21.89
C LEU A 708 -30.70 -14.56 21.93
N LYS A 709 -29.58 -14.30 22.60
CA LYS A 709 -28.47 -15.23 22.84
C LYS A 709 -29.00 -16.60 23.27
N LYS A 710 -29.04 -17.58 22.36
CA LYS A 710 -29.47 -18.97 22.64
C LYS A 710 -28.49 -19.78 23.50
N ASP A 711 -27.44 -19.15 24.04
CA ASP A 711 -26.47 -19.80 24.94
C ASP A 711 -26.73 -19.55 26.44
N ALA A 712 -27.82 -18.87 26.84
CA ALA A 712 -28.36 -18.85 28.21
C ALA A 712 -29.80 -18.29 28.25
N PRO A 713 -30.70 -18.76 29.14
CA PRO A 713 -32.13 -18.45 29.04
C PRO A 713 -32.48 -17.06 29.58
N GLY A 714 -33.32 -16.35 28.83
CA GLY A 714 -34.37 -15.46 29.36
C GLY A 714 -33.95 -14.09 29.87
N VAL A 715 -33.79 -13.10 28.97
CA VAL A 715 -34.23 -11.71 29.22
C VAL A 715 -34.61 -11.08 27.87
N SER A 716 -35.88 -10.72 27.69
CA SER A 716 -36.31 -9.81 26.62
C SER A 716 -36.03 -8.38 27.08
N ILE A 717 -35.04 -7.72 26.48
CA ILE A 717 -34.81 -6.29 26.68
C ILE A 717 -35.45 -5.57 25.49
N PRO A 718 -36.36 -4.61 25.68
CA PRO A 718 -36.79 -3.75 24.58
C PRO A 718 -35.58 -2.99 24.02
N TYR A 719 -35.53 -2.86 22.69
CA TYR A 719 -34.59 -2.01 21.96
C TYR A 719 -34.48 -0.64 22.66
N GLN A 720 -33.24 -0.24 22.98
CA GLN A 720 -32.98 1.08 23.57
C GLN A 720 -33.36 2.15 22.55
N ALA A 721 -34.45 2.88 22.85
CA ALA A 721 -34.66 4.20 22.30
C ALA A 721 -33.51 5.09 22.79
N ALA A 722 -32.83 5.76 21.86
CA ALA A 722 -31.98 6.90 22.17
C ALA A 722 -32.84 8.08 22.60
#